data_AF-A0A803P922-F1
#
_entry.id   AF-A0A803P922-F1
#
_cell.length_a   1.000
_cell.length_b   1.000
_cell.length_c   1.000
_cell.angle_alpha   90.00
_cell.angle_beta   90.00
_cell.angle_gamma   90.00
#
_symmetry.space_group_name_H-M   'P 1'
#
loop_
_entity.id
_entity.type
_entity.pdbx_description
1 polymer ?
#
loop_
_entity_poly.entity_id
_entity_poly.type
_entity_poly.pdbx_seq_one_letter_code
_entity_poly.pdbx_strand_id
1 'polypeptide(L)'
;MYAMSSGLGLTTLSNGRFTPHHTLTYTINAFFGPDIGSFSEWLSSTVGIGFGSALADAIHHPFYYVLILGLPLSFFYSWLSRFFIQKGVLHSISGVPLSKRQCLLLVSAGSLSHFFLDHLFEENGHTTMYTWILSTGWWKNRAPNNPDAIVIVGILCTCLIGGFIYINRVKSFNAIKQQSNQSVKLILVVASLYCLWCFSQIYWVNPRRAAVGEEADLGVLVFLATFFFLPHYFSAATVISSSSSKFRHFVRPPLQPLSTLRKKIPWWNQILDPGSEVVAKWNHVFLVTCLIAMFIDPLYFYLPVIGGPVCMEIDLGLGILVTFFRTVADTFYFLHIVMKFRTAFVAPSSRVFGRGELVTDPWAIAVRYLKSDFFIDLAASLPLPQIMIWFVIPAVKNPTAAHANHTLSLIVLVQYVPRFFLIFPLNQRIIKTTGAIAKTAWAGAAYNLLLYNLASHVVGACWYVLSIQRQYQCWKQECDKEINFTHSPSCQPKFLDCKNMGDPERRFWLQRTQVLSSCDALNDANNFEFGMFADAFTSEIASSHFIEKYFYCLWWGLRSLSSYGQNIVASYAINGEILFSLLICSAGLVLFSHLIGNMQSYLQSTTARLEEWRVRRRDTEEWMRHRQLPLELQDRVRRFVQYKWIATRGVDEESILHDLPLDLRRQIQRHLCLALVRRVPFFAQMDDQLLDAICERLVSSLNTKDTYIVREGDPVNEMLFIIRGHLESSTTDGGRSGFFNSIALRSGDFCGEELLTWALMPTSSLNLPCSTRTVRSITEVEAFALRAEDLKFVASQFRRLHSKRLQQAFRYYSQQWRTWAACYVQVAWRRKTANISHKGVTSTLKPDAMPKKLFKPEDPDFSADL
;
A
#
# COMPACT_ATOMS: atom_id res chain seq x y z
N MET A 1 9.12 -1.10 -27.01
CA MET A 1 9.53 -2.01 -25.90
C MET A 1 8.90 -1.64 -24.56
N TYR A 2 9.03 -0.38 -24.11
CA TYR A 2 8.43 0.16 -22.87
C TYR A 2 6.93 -0.14 -22.70
N ALA A 3 6.11 0.11 -23.72
CA ALA A 3 4.67 -0.14 -23.64
C ALA A 3 4.36 -1.64 -23.46
N MET A 4 5.14 -2.52 -24.10
CA MET A 4 4.91 -3.96 -24.05
C MET A 4 5.33 -4.58 -22.70
N SER A 5 6.44 -4.11 -22.11
CA SER A 5 6.84 -4.51 -20.75
C SER A 5 5.85 -4.01 -19.69
N SER A 6 5.37 -2.78 -19.83
CA SER A 6 4.35 -2.18 -18.96
C SER A 6 3.04 -2.97 -19.01
N GLY A 7 2.55 -3.32 -20.21
CA GLY A 7 1.35 -4.13 -20.36
C GLY A 7 1.51 -5.55 -19.81
N LEU A 8 2.70 -6.17 -19.92
CA LEU A 8 2.99 -7.47 -19.29
C LEU A 8 2.98 -7.38 -17.75
N GLY A 9 3.54 -6.29 -17.20
CA GLY A 9 3.46 -5.98 -15.77
C GLY A 9 2.00 -5.89 -15.30
N LEU A 10 1.14 -5.22 -16.08
CA LEU A 10 -0.30 -5.14 -15.80
C LEU A 10 -1.00 -6.50 -15.89
N THR A 11 -0.60 -7.38 -16.81
CA THR A 11 -1.09 -8.77 -16.86
C THR A 11 -0.78 -9.51 -15.56
N THR A 12 0.42 -9.34 -15.00
CA THR A 12 0.80 -9.99 -13.74
C THR A 12 0.10 -9.38 -12.52
N LEU A 13 0.03 -8.05 -12.42
CA LEU A 13 -0.63 -7.34 -11.31
C LEU A 13 -2.14 -7.57 -11.27
N SER A 14 -2.76 -7.77 -12.43
CA SER A 14 -4.21 -8.02 -12.55
C SER A 14 -4.60 -9.49 -12.43
N ASN A 15 -3.66 -10.38 -12.07
CA ASN A 15 -3.85 -11.83 -12.07
C ASN A 15 -4.46 -12.33 -13.40
N GLY A 16 -3.99 -11.77 -14.52
CA GLY A 16 -4.38 -12.11 -15.89
C GLY A 16 -5.77 -11.64 -16.35
N ARG A 17 -6.41 -10.70 -15.62
CA ARG A 17 -7.56 -9.95 -16.15
C ARG A 17 -7.16 -9.03 -17.30
N PHE A 18 -5.96 -8.45 -17.25
CA PHE A 18 -5.37 -7.71 -18.35
C PHE A 18 -4.63 -8.68 -19.28
N THR A 19 -5.35 -9.20 -20.26
CA THR A 19 -4.85 -10.28 -21.14
C THR A 19 -3.84 -9.78 -22.18
N PRO A 20 -3.03 -10.67 -22.78
CA PRO A 20 -1.99 -10.31 -23.76
C PRO A 20 -2.47 -9.48 -24.96
N HIS A 21 -3.73 -9.63 -25.39
CA HIS A 21 -4.27 -8.81 -26.48
C HIS A 21 -4.52 -7.34 -26.09
N HIS A 22 -4.75 -7.05 -24.80
CA HIS A 22 -4.82 -5.67 -24.28
C HIS A 22 -3.41 -5.04 -24.25
N THR A 23 -2.41 -5.82 -23.85
CA THR A 23 -1.00 -5.42 -23.91
C THR A 23 -0.59 -5.08 -25.34
N LEU A 24 -0.99 -5.89 -26.31
CA LEU A 24 -0.69 -5.66 -27.72
C LEU A 24 -1.36 -4.38 -28.23
N THR A 25 -2.65 -4.17 -27.96
CA THR A 25 -3.38 -2.97 -28.40
C THR A 25 -2.81 -1.69 -27.79
N TYR A 26 -2.49 -1.72 -26.50
CA TYR A 26 -1.79 -0.62 -25.83
C TYR A 26 -0.44 -0.32 -26.50
N THR A 27 0.34 -1.35 -26.78
CA THR A 27 1.68 -1.22 -27.39
C THR A 27 1.61 -0.64 -28.80
N ILE A 28 0.69 -1.13 -29.63
CA ILE A 28 0.49 -0.65 -31.00
C ILE A 28 0.07 0.82 -30.99
N ASN A 29 -0.89 1.19 -30.13
CA ASN A 29 -1.36 2.56 -30.04
C ASN A 29 -0.30 3.52 -29.48
N ALA A 30 0.55 3.05 -28.57
CA ALA A 30 1.68 3.83 -28.06
C ALA A 30 2.85 3.95 -29.03
N PHE A 31 2.91 3.11 -30.07
CA PHE A 31 4.00 3.13 -31.05
C PHE A 31 3.62 3.83 -32.35
N PHE A 32 2.39 3.60 -32.86
CA PHE A 32 1.94 4.14 -34.14
C PHE A 32 0.88 5.24 -34.00
N GLY A 33 0.28 5.41 -32.81
CA GLY A 33 -0.98 6.11 -32.67
C GLY A 33 -0.93 7.55 -33.18
N PRO A 34 -0.24 8.46 -32.48
CA PRO A 34 -0.10 9.86 -32.91
C PRO A 34 0.69 10.06 -34.21
N ASP A 35 1.72 9.24 -34.47
CA ASP A 35 2.51 9.30 -35.71
C ASP A 35 1.74 8.98 -37.00
N ILE A 36 0.52 8.45 -36.86
CA ILE A 36 -0.38 8.25 -37.99
C ILE A 36 -0.73 9.59 -38.67
N GLY A 37 -0.63 10.70 -37.94
CA GLY A 37 -0.72 12.06 -38.49
C GLY A 37 0.38 12.34 -39.50
N SER A 38 1.64 12.10 -39.14
CA SER A 38 2.81 12.26 -40.03
C SER A 38 2.77 11.32 -41.23
N PHE A 39 2.30 10.07 -41.03
CA PHE A 39 2.08 9.14 -42.14
C PHE A 39 0.97 9.64 -43.08
N SER A 40 -0.11 10.21 -42.53
CA SER A 40 -1.20 10.78 -43.32
C SER A 40 -0.74 12.02 -44.10
N GLU A 41 0.13 12.85 -43.51
CA GLU A 41 0.74 13.99 -44.18
C GLU A 41 1.64 13.56 -45.35
N TRP A 42 2.51 12.56 -45.12
CA TRP A 42 3.33 11.96 -46.15
C TRP A 42 2.48 11.37 -47.29
N LEU A 43 1.43 10.61 -46.96
CA LEU A 43 0.50 10.05 -47.94
C LEU A 43 -0.23 11.16 -48.73
N SER A 44 -0.70 12.20 -48.04
CA SER A 44 -1.39 13.36 -48.63
C SER A 44 -0.47 14.15 -49.56
N SER A 45 0.82 14.28 -49.20
CA SER A 45 1.84 14.91 -50.05
C SER A 45 2.14 14.11 -51.31
N THR A 46 1.97 12.79 -51.26
CA THR A 46 2.18 11.88 -52.39
C THR A 46 0.96 11.81 -53.32
N VAL A 47 -0.25 12.00 -52.77
CA VAL A 47 -1.53 11.86 -53.50
C VAL A 47 -2.15 13.23 -53.89
N GLY A 48 -1.59 14.36 -53.44
CA GLY A 48 -1.96 15.71 -53.89
C GLY A 48 -3.25 16.28 -53.29
N ILE A 49 -3.67 15.80 -52.11
CA ILE A 49 -4.91 16.24 -51.44
C ILE A 49 -4.54 17.23 -50.33
N GLY A 50 -5.13 18.44 -50.34
CA GLY A 50 -4.73 19.56 -49.45
C GLY A 50 -5.29 19.55 -48.02
N PHE A 51 -5.92 18.45 -47.57
CA PHE A 51 -6.56 18.37 -46.24
C PHE A 51 -5.66 17.73 -45.16
N GLY A 52 -4.48 17.23 -45.54
CA GLY A 52 -3.62 16.41 -44.68
C GLY A 52 -2.91 17.16 -43.55
N SER A 53 -2.48 18.42 -43.76
CA SER A 53 -1.66 19.15 -42.78
C SER A 53 -2.44 19.56 -41.52
N ALA A 54 -3.61 20.17 -41.68
CA ALA A 54 -4.44 20.59 -40.54
C ALA A 54 -4.96 19.40 -39.72
N LEU A 55 -5.21 18.26 -40.37
CA LEU A 55 -5.60 17.03 -39.69
C LEU A 55 -4.39 16.40 -38.97
N ALA A 56 -3.20 16.41 -39.56
CA ALA A 56 -1.98 15.94 -38.93
C ALA A 56 -1.64 16.75 -37.67
N ASP A 57 -1.71 18.08 -37.73
CA ASP A 57 -1.50 18.97 -36.57
C ASP A 57 -2.52 18.71 -35.45
N ALA A 58 -3.79 18.49 -35.81
CA ALA A 58 -4.83 18.15 -34.85
C ALA A 58 -4.64 16.76 -34.23
N ILE A 59 -4.12 15.79 -34.99
CA ILE A 59 -3.80 14.44 -34.50
C ILE A 59 -2.55 14.46 -33.61
N HIS A 60 -1.61 15.37 -33.84
CA HIS A 60 -0.40 15.57 -33.02
C HIS A 60 -0.62 16.30 -31.70
N HIS A 61 -1.84 16.77 -31.44
CA HIS A 61 -2.16 17.40 -30.16
C HIS A 61 -2.70 16.37 -29.14
N PRO A 62 -2.14 16.28 -27.92
CA PRO A 62 -2.42 15.19 -26.97
C PRO A 62 -3.89 15.07 -26.57
N PHE A 63 -4.61 16.18 -26.54
CA PHE A 63 -6.04 16.19 -26.24
C PHE A 63 -6.91 15.93 -27.46
N TYR A 64 -6.51 16.40 -28.65
CA TYR A 64 -7.31 16.25 -29.86
C TYR A 64 -7.17 14.86 -30.46
N TYR A 65 -5.99 14.22 -30.35
CA TYR A 65 -5.81 12.81 -30.68
C TYR A 65 -6.85 11.91 -30.02
N VAL A 66 -7.02 12.07 -28.70
CA VAL A 66 -7.94 11.24 -27.90
C VAL A 66 -9.39 11.44 -28.35
N LEU A 67 -9.75 12.65 -28.76
CA LEU A 67 -11.09 12.98 -29.24
C LEU A 67 -11.35 12.52 -30.69
N ILE A 68 -10.39 12.75 -31.58
CA ILE A 68 -10.52 12.54 -33.03
C ILE A 68 -10.33 11.06 -33.38
N LEU A 69 -9.25 10.43 -32.90
CA LEU A 69 -8.89 9.04 -33.21
C LEU A 69 -9.08 8.10 -32.03
N GLY A 70 -8.75 8.54 -30.81
CA GLY A 70 -8.81 7.70 -29.62
C GLY A 70 -10.22 7.19 -29.30
N LEU A 71 -11.23 8.07 -29.43
CA LEU A 71 -12.64 7.75 -29.23
C LEU A 71 -13.12 6.68 -30.24
N PRO A 72 -13.03 6.89 -31.57
CA PRO A 72 -13.40 5.85 -32.55
C PRO A 72 -12.65 4.54 -32.37
N LEU A 73 -11.33 4.59 -32.14
CA LEU A 73 -10.49 3.40 -31.96
C LEU A 73 -10.89 2.60 -30.72
N SER A 74 -11.31 3.28 -29.65
CA SER A 74 -11.81 2.63 -28.44
C SER A 74 -13.14 1.90 -28.63
N PHE A 75 -14.05 2.46 -29.44
CA PHE A 75 -15.32 1.82 -29.81
C PHE A 75 -15.07 0.60 -30.69
N PHE A 76 -14.22 0.75 -31.71
CA PHE A 76 -13.81 -0.32 -32.60
C PHE A 76 -13.14 -1.46 -31.82
N TYR A 77 -12.19 -1.13 -30.94
CA TYR A 77 -11.51 -2.12 -30.13
C TYR A 77 -12.44 -2.84 -29.14
N SER A 78 -13.38 -2.11 -28.52
CA SER A 78 -14.38 -2.71 -27.63
C SER A 78 -15.26 -3.71 -28.38
N TRP A 79 -15.65 -3.40 -29.62
CA TRP A 79 -16.40 -4.32 -30.48
C TRP A 79 -15.55 -5.54 -30.90
N LEU A 80 -14.32 -5.30 -31.34
CA LEU A 80 -13.40 -6.34 -31.82
C LEU A 80 -13.01 -7.33 -30.72
N SER A 81 -12.67 -6.81 -29.53
CA SER A 81 -12.35 -7.62 -28.34
C SER A 81 -13.55 -8.47 -27.91
N ARG A 82 -14.77 -7.91 -27.92
CA ARG A 82 -16.02 -8.65 -27.65
C ARG A 82 -16.24 -9.78 -28.64
N PHE A 83 -16.12 -9.49 -29.94
CA PHE A 83 -16.31 -10.45 -31.01
C PHE A 83 -15.38 -11.66 -30.88
N PHE A 84 -14.08 -11.40 -30.67
CA PHE A 84 -13.08 -12.46 -30.54
C PHE A 84 -13.17 -13.25 -29.23
N ILE A 85 -13.58 -12.63 -28.12
CA ILE A 85 -13.84 -13.33 -26.85
C ILE A 85 -15.08 -14.25 -26.99
N GLN A 86 -16.15 -13.78 -27.65
CA GLN A 86 -17.37 -14.57 -27.88
C GLN A 86 -17.14 -15.76 -28.83
N LYS A 87 -16.25 -15.60 -29.82
CA LYS A 87 -15.87 -16.67 -30.75
C LYS A 87 -14.81 -17.63 -30.19
N GLY A 88 -14.37 -17.45 -28.94
CA GLY A 88 -13.36 -18.29 -28.31
C GLY A 88 -11.94 -18.13 -28.88
N VAL A 89 -11.70 -17.05 -29.64
CA VAL A 89 -10.41 -16.75 -30.29
C VAL A 89 -9.44 -16.07 -29.30
N LEU A 90 -9.97 -15.33 -28.32
CA LEU A 90 -9.19 -14.66 -27.25
C LEU A 90 -9.55 -15.21 -25.87
N HIS A 91 -8.53 -15.54 -25.06
CA HIS A 91 -8.71 -16.04 -23.69
C HIS A 91 -8.78 -14.89 -22.68
N SER A 92 -9.86 -14.81 -21.89
CA SER A 92 -10.01 -13.89 -20.75
C SER A 92 -10.33 -14.66 -19.48
N ILE A 93 -9.53 -14.47 -18.43
CA ILE A 93 -9.72 -15.12 -17.11
C ILE A 93 -11.06 -14.75 -16.47
N SER A 94 -11.60 -13.57 -16.80
CA SER A 94 -12.90 -13.13 -16.29
C SER A 94 -14.08 -13.55 -17.17
N GLY A 95 -13.84 -13.99 -18.42
CA GLY A 95 -14.87 -14.13 -19.44
C GLY A 95 -15.54 -12.81 -19.86
N VAL A 96 -15.13 -11.67 -19.29
CA VAL A 96 -15.73 -10.36 -19.51
C VAL A 96 -14.80 -9.48 -20.37
N PRO A 97 -15.28 -8.94 -21.49
CA PRO A 97 -14.54 -7.98 -22.31
C PRO A 97 -14.44 -6.61 -21.62
N LEU A 98 -13.41 -5.82 -21.95
CA LEU A 98 -13.30 -4.44 -21.47
C LEU A 98 -14.54 -3.62 -21.87
N SER A 99 -15.01 -2.78 -20.95
CA SER A 99 -16.05 -1.79 -21.23
C SER A 99 -15.53 -0.70 -22.15
N LYS A 100 -16.42 -0.03 -22.89
CA LYS A 100 -16.07 1.08 -23.79
C LYS A 100 -15.25 2.18 -23.08
N ARG A 101 -15.59 2.49 -21.82
CA ARG A 101 -14.83 3.42 -20.98
C ARG A 101 -13.41 2.93 -20.69
N GLN A 102 -13.23 1.65 -20.42
CA GLN A 102 -11.91 1.06 -20.20
C GLN A 102 -11.08 1.00 -21.49
N CYS A 103 -11.70 0.72 -22.63
CA CYS A 103 -11.03 0.81 -23.93
C CYS A 103 -10.58 2.24 -24.24
N LEU A 104 -11.41 3.24 -23.91
CA LEU A 104 -11.03 4.65 -24.09
C LEU A 104 -9.83 5.01 -23.22
N LEU A 105 -9.82 4.59 -21.96
CA LEU A 105 -8.70 4.80 -21.05
C LEU A 105 -7.44 4.07 -21.50
N LEU A 106 -7.56 2.87 -22.06
CA LEU A 106 -6.44 2.10 -22.62
C LEU A 106 -5.80 2.80 -23.83
N VAL A 107 -6.63 3.27 -24.76
CA VAL A 107 -6.18 4.00 -25.95
C VAL A 107 -5.60 5.36 -25.55
N SER A 108 -6.24 6.08 -24.63
CA SER A 108 -5.73 7.35 -24.10
C SER A 108 -4.38 7.17 -23.39
N ALA A 109 -4.23 6.08 -22.62
CA ALA A 109 -2.95 5.76 -21.98
C ALA A 109 -1.86 5.47 -23.02
N GLY A 110 -2.20 4.75 -24.10
CA GLY A 110 -1.27 4.50 -25.19
C GLY A 110 -0.83 5.80 -25.88
N SER A 111 -1.76 6.67 -26.23
CA SER A 111 -1.43 7.94 -26.90
C SER A 111 -0.65 8.89 -26.01
N LEU A 112 -1.03 9.02 -24.74
CA LEU A 112 -0.26 9.82 -23.77
C LEU A 112 1.14 9.26 -23.57
N SER A 113 1.32 7.94 -23.61
CA SER A 113 2.65 7.33 -23.55
C SER A 113 3.47 7.65 -24.80
N HIS A 114 2.83 7.70 -25.97
CA HIS A 114 3.48 8.17 -27.20
C HIS A 114 3.88 9.63 -27.09
N PHE A 115 2.96 10.56 -26.88
CA PHE A 115 3.27 12.00 -26.75
C PHE A 115 4.32 12.29 -25.68
N PHE A 116 4.26 11.57 -24.56
CA PHE A 116 5.26 11.71 -23.52
C PHE A 116 6.66 11.28 -24.01
N LEU A 117 6.76 10.15 -24.71
CA LEU A 117 8.03 9.68 -25.26
C LEU A 117 8.51 10.59 -26.40
N ASP A 118 7.61 11.01 -27.27
CA ASP A 118 7.88 11.88 -28.41
C ASP A 118 8.41 13.23 -27.95
N HIS A 119 7.74 13.88 -26.98
CA HIS A 119 8.19 15.13 -26.39
C HIS A 119 9.48 15.00 -25.56
N LEU A 120 9.84 13.78 -25.15
CA LEU A 120 11.10 13.51 -24.46
C LEU A 120 12.26 13.35 -25.44
N PHE A 121 12.03 12.93 -26.69
CA PHE A 121 13.08 12.62 -27.67
C PHE A 121 13.08 13.53 -28.91
N GLU A 122 12.05 14.34 -29.10
CA GLU A 122 11.84 15.20 -30.26
C GLU A 122 11.55 16.64 -29.80
N GLU A 123 12.57 17.40 -29.40
CA GLU A 123 12.43 18.85 -29.34
C GLU A 123 13.63 19.58 -29.97
N ASN A 124 13.33 20.33 -31.02
CA ASN A 124 14.17 21.37 -31.59
C ASN A 124 14.49 22.39 -30.48
N GLY A 125 15.75 22.40 -30.06
CA GLY A 125 16.15 23.01 -28.79
C GLY A 125 15.74 24.46 -28.62
N HIS A 126 15.13 24.77 -27.46
CA HIS A 126 15.23 26.08 -26.81
C HIS A 126 15.06 26.04 -25.26
N THR A 127 14.91 24.88 -24.61
CA THR A 127 14.84 24.81 -23.14
C THR A 127 16.09 24.17 -22.51
N THR A 128 16.70 24.89 -21.57
CA THR A 128 18.00 24.57 -20.92
C THR A 128 17.95 23.37 -19.97
N MET A 129 16.75 22.92 -19.57
CA MET A 129 16.59 21.89 -18.54
C MET A 129 16.71 20.46 -19.09
N TYR A 130 16.24 20.21 -20.32
CA TYR A 130 16.26 18.86 -20.92
C TYR A 130 17.49 18.59 -21.78
N THR A 131 18.08 19.65 -22.34
CA THR A 131 19.33 19.60 -23.12
C THR A 131 20.49 18.97 -22.35
N TRP A 132 20.56 19.13 -21.02
CA TRP A 132 21.61 18.49 -20.21
C TRP A 132 21.36 16.99 -19.93
N ILE A 133 20.10 16.55 -19.97
CA ILE A 133 19.71 15.16 -19.67
C ILE A 133 19.89 14.25 -20.89
N LEU A 134 19.83 14.81 -22.11
CA LEU A 134 19.74 14.06 -23.36
C LEU A 134 20.82 14.42 -24.42
N SER A 135 21.71 15.38 -24.17
CA SER A 135 22.71 15.82 -25.16
C SER A 135 23.73 14.74 -25.56
N THR A 136 23.49 14.09 -26.70
CA THR A 136 24.52 13.55 -27.60
C THR A 136 24.13 13.84 -29.07
N GLY A 137 24.64 14.94 -29.63
CA GLY A 137 24.63 15.23 -31.08
C GLY A 137 23.66 16.32 -31.57
N TRP A 138 24.21 17.36 -32.21
CA TRP A 138 23.44 18.45 -32.84
C TRP A 138 23.27 18.21 -34.35
N TRP A 139 22.04 18.14 -34.84
CA TRP A 139 21.73 18.23 -36.27
C TRP A 139 20.93 19.50 -36.55
N LYS A 140 21.48 20.39 -37.39
CA LYS A 140 20.82 21.67 -37.80
C LYS A 140 19.72 21.49 -38.86
N ASN A 141 19.53 20.29 -39.40
CA ASN A 141 18.57 19.93 -40.44
C ASN A 141 17.90 18.57 -40.11
N ARG A 142 16.82 18.20 -40.82
CA ARG A 142 16.17 16.86 -40.68
C ARG A 142 17.23 15.76 -40.58
N ALA A 143 17.11 14.91 -39.56
CA ALA A 143 17.99 13.76 -39.38
C ALA A 143 18.00 12.92 -40.67
N PRO A 144 19.17 12.49 -41.17
CA PRO A 144 19.23 11.68 -42.38
C PRO A 144 18.56 10.32 -42.10
N ASN A 145 17.44 10.06 -42.77
CA ASN A 145 16.76 8.76 -42.71
C ASN A 145 17.68 7.67 -43.26
N ASN A 146 18.27 6.87 -42.38
CA ASN A 146 19.08 5.74 -42.80
C ASN A 146 18.16 4.57 -43.21
N PRO A 147 18.12 4.17 -44.49
CA PRO A 147 17.25 3.08 -44.96
C PRO A 147 17.56 1.75 -44.24
N ASP A 148 18.83 1.52 -43.88
CA ASP A 148 19.24 0.31 -43.15
C ASP A 148 18.60 0.26 -41.76
N ALA A 149 18.44 1.41 -41.11
CA ALA A 149 17.79 1.51 -39.81
C ALA A 149 16.29 1.19 -39.90
N ILE A 150 15.62 1.68 -40.93
CA ILE A 150 14.19 1.41 -41.18
C ILE A 150 13.97 -0.09 -41.38
N VAL A 151 14.83 -0.73 -42.18
CA VAL A 151 14.75 -2.17 -42.44
C VAL A 151 15.02 -2.98 -41.16
N ILE A 152 16.06 -2.65 -40.40
CA ILE A 152 16.45 -3.42 -39.21
C ILE A 152 15.47 -3.22 -38.05
N VAL A 153 15.02 -1.99 -37.79
CA VAL A 153 13.99 -1.71 -36.80
C VAL A 153 12.66 -2.37 -37.20
N GLY A 154 12.32 -2.36 -38.49
CA GLY A 154 11.16 -3.06 -39.04
C GLY A 154 11.22 -4.58 -38.81
N ILE A 155 12.38 -5.21 -39.07
CA ILE A 155 12.60 -6.64 -38.81
C ILE A 155 12.51 -6.94 -37.30
N LEU A 156 13.14 -6.14 -36.46
CA LEU A 156 13.10 -6.36 -35.01
C LEU A 156 11.68 -6.17 -34.45
N CYS A 157 10.92 -5.19 -34.93
CA CYS A 157 9.53 -4.98 -34.54
C CYS A 157 8.62 -6.12 -35.01
N THR A 158 8.80 -6.61 -36.23
CA THR A 158 8.02 -7.75 -36.75
C THR A 158 8.34 -9.04 -35.99
N CYS A 159 9.61 -9.30 -35.67
CA CYS A 159 10.01 -10.41 -34.81
C CYS A 159 9.44 -10.29 -33.38
N LEU A 160 9.44 -9.08 -32.81
CA LEU A 160 8.91 -8.82 -31.47
C LEU A 160 7.40 -9.03 -31.39
N ILE A 161 6.64 -8.42 -32.31
CA ILE A 161 5.18 -8.52 -32.35
C ILE A 161 4.77 -9.95 -32.72
N GLY A 162 5.35 -10.53 -33.77
CA GLY A 162 5.06 -11.89 -34.21
C GLY A 162 5.43 -12.95 -33.16
N GLY A 163 6.60 -12.81 -32.53
CA GLY A 163 7.03 -13.69 -31.44
C GLY A 163 6.13 -13.56 -30.21
N PHE A 164 5.70 -12.36 -29.86
CA PHE A 164 4.80 -12.13 -28.73
C PHE A 164 3.42 -12.77 -28.97
N ILE A 165 2.88 -12.64 -30.18
CA ILE A 165 1.64 -13.31 -30.60
C ILE A 165 1.80 -14.84 -30.56
N TYR A 166 2.93 -15.36 -31.04
CA TYR A 166 3.21 -16.81 -31.04
C TYR A 166 3.30 -17.40 -29.63
N ILE A 167 3.96 -16.71 -28.69
CA ILE A 167 4.12 -17.14 -27.29
C ILE A 167 2.77 -17.10 -26.56
N ASN A 168 1.96 -16.08 -26.83
CA ASN A 168 0.70 -15.83 -26.15
C ASN A 168 -0.53 -16.43 -26.88
N ARG A 169 -0.32 -17.32 -27.86
CA ARG A 169 -1.41 -18.09 -28.48
C ARG A 169 -2.08 -19.03 -27.46
N VAL A 170 -3.37 -19.29 -27.66
CA VAL A 170 -4.26 -19.97 -26.71
C VAL A 170 -3.68 -21.32 -26.21
N LYS A 171 -3.37 -21.41 -24.91
CA LYS A 171 -3.02 -22.64 -24.17
C LYS A 171 -3.49 -22.54 -22.71
N SER A 172 -3.55 -23.69 -22.02
CA SER A 172 -4.11 -23.89 -20.66
C SER A 172 -3.64 -22.89 -19.59
N PHE A 173 -4.51 -22.61 -18.60
CA PHE A 173 -4.38 -21.65 -17.50
C PHE A 173 -3.07 -21.76 -16.69
N ASN A 174 -2.50 -22.96 -16.57
CA ASN A 174 -1.23 -23.18 -15.86
C ASN A 174 0.00 -22.58 -16.59
N ALA A 175 -0.15 -22.13 -17.83
CA ALA A 175 0.93 -21.63 -18.67
C ALA A 175 1.19 -20.12 -18.57
N ILE A 176 0.35 -19.32 -17.90
CA ILE A 176 0.44 -17.84 -17.95
C ILE A 176 1.77 -17.31 -17.39
N LYS A 177 2.25 -17.89 -16.29
CA LYS A 177 3.56 -17.51 -15.71
C LYS A 177 4.72 -17.90 -16.63
N GLN A 178 4.60 -19.04 -17.31
CA GLN A 178 5.59 -19.52 -18.27
C GLN A 178 5.60 -18.66 -19.55
N GLN A 179 4.42 -18.26 -20.05
CA GLN A 179 4.25 -17.34 -21.18
C GLN A 179 4.77 -15.94 -20.87
N SER A 180 4.50 -15.44 -19.67
CA SER A 180 5.07 -14.18 -19.20
C SER A 180 6.60 -14.25 -19.18
N ASN A 181 7.18 -15.31 -18.61
CA ASN A 181 8.63 -15.49 -18.59
C ASN A 181 9.23 -15.62 -20.01
N GLN A 182 8.55 -16.31 -20.92
CA GLN A 182 9.00 -16.42 -22.32
C GLN A 182 8.86 -15.10 -23.08
N SER A 183 7.82 -14.30 -22.79
CA SER A 183 7.62 -12.97 -23.38
C SER A 183 8.71 -11.99 -22.90
N VAL A 184 9.09 -12.04 -21.62
CA VAL A 184 10.22 -11.27 -21.08
C VAL A 184 11.53 -11.68 -21.77
N LYS A 185 11.78 -12.98 -21.93
CA LYS A 185 12.97 -13.47 -22.66
C LYS A 185 13.00 -12.96 -24.11
N LEU A 186 11.88 -12.98 -24.82
CA LEU A 186 11.78 -12.43 -26.18
C LEU A 186 12.12 -10.94 -26.21
N ILE A 187 11.55 -10.15 -25.28
CA ILE A 187 11.81 -8.70 -25.19
C ILE A 187 13.31 -8.44 -24.94
N LEU A 188 13.93 -9.19 -24.02
CA LEU A 188 15.36 -9.05 -23.71
C LEU A 188 16.24 -9.40 -24.92
N VAL A 189 15.92 -10.47 -25.65
CA VAL A 189 16.67 -10.88 -26.84
C VAL A 189 16.60 -9.80 -27.93
N VAL A 190 15.40 -9.27 -28.22
CA VAL A 190 15.23 -8.20 -29.21
C VAL A 190 15.93 -6.92 -28.77
N ALA A 191 15.86 -6.56 -27.49
CA ALA A 191 16.57 -5.42 -26.93
C ALA A 191 18.09 -5.55 -27.08
N SER A 192 18.65 -6.73 -26.77
CA SER A 192 20.08 -7.00 -26.94
C SER A 192 20.52 -6.95 -28.40
N LEU A 193 19.72 -7.48 -29.34
CA LEU A 193 20.00 -7.40 -30.78
C LEU A 193 19.97 -5.95 -31.28
N TYR A 194 19.02 -5.14 -30.81
CA TYR A 194 18.96 -3.72 -31.12
C TYR A 194 20.18 -2.97 -30.56
N CYS A 195 20.54 -3.20 -29.29
CA CYS A 195 21.71 -2.59 -28.67
C CYS A 195 23.01 -2.99 -29.39
N LEU A 196 23.14 -4.25 -29.80
CA LEU A 196 24.30 -4.74 -30.56
C LEU A 196 24.37 -4.07 -31.94
N TRP A 197 23.23 -3.88 -32.60
CA TRP A 197 23.18 -3.16 -33.86
C TRP A 197 23.58 -1.67 -33.67
N CYS A 198 23.04 -0.99 -32.66
CA CYS A 198 23.43 0.39 -32.31
C CYS A 198 24.94 0.49 -32.05
N PHE A 199 25.48 -0.41 -31.23
CA PHE A 199 26.92 -0.51 -30.96
C PHE A 199 27.74 -0.68 -32.25
N SER A 200 27.27 -1.51 -33.19
CA SER A 200 27.97 -1.72 -34.47
C SER A 200 28.01 -0.46 -35.34
N GLN A 201 26.94 0.34 -35.36
CA GLN A 201 26.89 1.58 -36.15
C GLN A 201 27.82 2.65 -35.58
N ILE A 202 27.90 2.72 -34.24
CA ILE A 202 28.73 3.70 -33.52
C ILE A 202 30.22 3.36 -33.60
N TYR A 203 30.58 2.09 -33.40
CA TYR A 203 31.98 1.70 -33.19
C TYR A 203 32.63 0.91 -34.32
N TRP A 204 31.85 0.19 -35.15
CA TRP A 204 32.40 -0.71 -36.18
C TRP A 204 32.24 -0.22 -37.62
N VAL A 205 31.27 0.63 -37.93
CA VAL A 205 31.08 1.17 -39.30
C VAL A 205 31.96 2.41 -39.51
N ASN A 206 32.60 2.53 -40.68
CA ASN A 206 33.39 3.70 -41.08
C ASN A 206 32.89 4.29 -42.42
N PRO A 207 32.60 5.61 -42.49
CA PRO A 207 32.58 6.56 -41.38
C PRO A 207 31.49 6.19 -40.36
N ARG A 208 31.77 6.45 -39.07
CA ARG A 208 30.83 6.17 -37.97
C ARG A 208 29.50 6.85 -38.26
N ARG A 209 28.40 6.14 -38.02
CA ARG A 209 27.04 6.63 -38.24
C ARG A 209 26.34 6.63 -36.90
N ALA A 210 25.62 7.70 -36.57
CA ALA A 210 24.69 7.67 -35.47
C ALA A 210 23.65 6.58 -35.76
N ALA A 211 23.50 5.61 -34.85
CA ALA A 211 22.27 4.81 -34.85
C ALA A 211 21.11 5.78 -34.61
N VAL A 212 19.95 5.54 -35.22
CA VAL A 212 18.76 6.41 -35.10
C VAL A 212 18.57 6.83 -33.63
N GLY A 213 18.75 8.13 -33.36
CA GLY A 213 18.70 8.75 -32.03
C GLY A 213 19.90 8.39 -31.13
N GLU A 214 20.96 9.22 -31.13
CA GLU A 214 21.90 9.26 -30.00
C GLU A 214 21.20 9.96 -28.81
N GLU A 215 20.27 9.29 -28.14
CA GLU A 215 19.64 9.81 -26.91
C GLU A 215 19.27 8.69 -25.93
N ALA A 216 20.26 8.01 -25.34
CA ALA A 216 20.01 7.23 -24.13
C ALA A 216 21.34 6.81 -23.53
N ASP A 217 21.62 7.19 -22.28
CA ASP A 217 22.38 6.29 -21.39
C ASP A 217 22.24 6.57 -19.86
N LEU A 218 21.64 7.68 -19.42
CA LEU A 218 21.38 7.88 -17.97
C LEU A 218 19.96 8.37 -17.64
N GLY A 219 19.40 9.26 -18.45
CA GLY A 219 18.02 9.75 -18.32
C GLY A 219 16.98 8.63 -18.42
N VAL A 220 17.17 7.67 -19.33
CA VAL A 220 16.25 6.53 -19.54
C VAL A 220 16.21 5.58 -18.32
N LEU A 221 17.32 5.40 -17.61
CA LEU A 221 17.38 4.57 -16.39
C LEU A 221 16.76 5.26 -15.18
N VAL A 222 16.99 6.57 -15.02
CA VAL A 222 16.38 7.39 -13.96
C VAL A 222 14.87 7.58 -14.21
N PHE A 223 14.47 7.72 -15.47
CA PHE A 223 13.09 7.83 -15.92
C PHE A 223 12.31 6.49 -15.78
N LEU A 224 12.92 5.36 -16.13
CA LEU A 224 12.37 4.02 -15.84
C LEU A 224 12.19 3.77 -14.34
N ALA A 225 12.88 4.50 -13.45
CA ALA A 225 12.68 4.42 -12.00
C ALA A 225 11.62 5.41 -11.48
N THR A 226 11.48 6.60 -12.09
CA THR A 226 10.57 7.66 -11.62
C THR A 226 9.18 7.60 -12.27
N PHE A 227 9.09 7.27 -13.56
CA PHE A 227 7.85 7.29 -14.32
C PHE A 227 7.27 5.90 -14.61
N PHE A 228 7.93 4.81 -14.17
CA PHE A 228 7.29 3.48 -14.11
C PHE A 228 5.97 3.51 -13.32
N PHE A 229 5.87 4.34 -12.28
CA PHE A 229 4.74 4.34 -11.35
C PHE A 229 3.54 5.20 -11.76
N LEU A 230 3.71 6.16 -12.68
CA LEU A 230 2.62 7.08 -13.05
C LEU A 230 1.58 6.45 -14.01
N PRO A 231 1.96 5.61 -15.00
CA PRO A 231 1.00 4.80 -15.76
C PRO A 231 0.36 3.71 -14.90
N HIS A 232 1.07 3.21 -13.88
CA HIS A 232 0.51 2.31 -12.87
C HIS A 232 -0.61 2.95 -12.05
N TYR A 233 -0.60 4.28 -11.84
CA TYR A 233 -1.68 5.01 -11.17
C TYR A 233 -2.97 5.06 -12.01
N PHE A 234 -2.89 5.40 -13.30
CA PHE A 234 -4.07 5.46 -14.16
C PHE A 234 -4.64 4.08 -14.52
N SER A 235 -3.78 3.08 -14.72
CA SER A 235 -4.21 1.69 -14.97
C SER A 235 -4.75 1.00 -13.70
N ALA A 236 -4.17 1.25 -12.52
CA ALA A 236 -4.75 0.78 -11.25
C ALA A 236 -6.09 1.45 -10.93
N ALA A 237 -6.29 2.73 -11.29
CA ALA A 237 -7.58 3.40 -11.14
C ALA A 237 -8.72 2.72 -11.93
N THR A 238 -8.41 2.12 -13.09
CA THR A 238 -9.40 1.32 -13.85
C THR A 238 -9.76 -0.01 -13.20
N VAL A 239 -8.85 -0.59 -12.40
CA VAL A 239 -9.05 -1.85 -11.67
C VAL A 239 -9.72 -1.60 -10.31
N ILE A 240 -9.36 -0.52 -9.61
CA ILE A 240 -9.91 -0.14 -8.30
C ILE A 240 -11.38 0.30 -8.42
N SER A 241 -11.79 0.89 -9.55
CA SER A 241 -13.19 1.18 -9.84
C SER A 241 -14.11 -0.07 -9.85
N SER A 242 -13.55 -1.28 -9.94
CA SER A 242 -14.32 -2.54 -9.91
C SER A 242 -14.40 -3.21 -8.53
N SER A 243 -13.73 -2.68 -7.50
CA SER A 243 -13.84 -3.19 -6.12
C SER A 243 -14.96 -2.49 -5.33
N SER A 244 -16.07 -2.20 -6.00
CA SER A 244 -17.33 -1.80 -5.37
C SER A 244 -18.38 -2.90 -5.53
N SER A 245 -18.01 -4.16 -5.23
CA SER A 245 -18.99 -5.20 -4.90
C SER A 245 -19.14 -5.27 -3.38
N LYS A 246 -20.15 -4.52 -2.90
CA LYS A 246 -20.89 -4.70 -1.63
C LYS A 246 -20.26 -5.68 -0.63
N PHE A 247 -19.32 -5.22 0.18
CA PHE A 247 -19.16 -5.73 1.54
C PHE A 247 -20.28 -5.10 2.38
N ARG A 248 -21.39 -5.83 2.56
CA ARG A 248 -22.34 -5.51 3.65
C ARG A 248 -21.60 -5.75 4.95
N HIS A 249 -21.09 -4.68 5.54
CA HIS A 249 -20.84 -4.67 6.97
C HIS A 249 -22.16 -4.96 7.67
N PHE A 250 -22.20 -6.06 8.43
CA PHE A 250 -23.19 -6.26 9.47
C PHE A 250 -22.98 -5.16 10.51
N VAL A 251 -23.71 -4.05 10.35
CA VAL A 251 -23.91 -3.06 11.40
C VAL A 251 -24.79 -3.74 12.44
N ARG A 252 -24.22 -4.08 13.60
CA ARG A 252 -25.02 -4.34 14.80
C ARG A 252 -25.82 -3.07 15.12
N PRO A 253 -27.10 -3.15 15.47
CA PRO A 253 -27.79 -2.00 16.03
C PRO A 253 -27.08 -1.61 17.34
N PRO A 254 -26.88 -0.31 17.62
CA PRO A 254 -26.34 0.11 18.91
C PRO A 254 -27.38 -0.25 19.98
N LEU A 255 -26.97 -1.04 20.97
CA LEU A 255 -27.66 -1.11 22.25
C LEU A 255 -27.72 0.32 22.81
N GLN A 256 -28.94 0.83 22.99
CA GLN A 256 -29.19 2.10 23.66
C GLN A 256 -28.60 2.03 25.08
N PRO A 257 -27.69 2.92 25.47
CA PRO A 257 -27.42 3.13 26.88
C PRO A 257 -28.59 3.92 27.46
N LEU A 258 -29.09 3.47 28.61
CA LEU A 258 -30.05 4.19 29.44
C LEU A 258 -29.56 5.64 29.62
N SER A 259 -30.28 6.59 29.03
CA SER A 259 -29.97 8.00 29.10
C SER A 259 -30.19 8.51 30.52
N THR A 260 -29.11 8.60 31.30
CA THR A 260 -29.08 9.53 32.43
C THR A 260 -28.96 10.95 31.86
N LEU A 261 -29.87 11.83 32.28
CA LEU A 261 -29.93 13.25 31.94
C LEU A 261 -28.63 13.98 32.33
N ARG A 262 -27.59 13.87 31.49
CA ARG A 262 -26.40 14.71 31.60
C ARG A 262 -26.72 16.06 30.94
N LYS A 263 -26.85 17.11 31.76
CA LYS A 263 -26.94 18.51 31.30
C LYS A 263 -25.94 18.73 30.16
N LYS A 264 -26.41 19.19 28.99
CA LYS A 264 -25.55 19.58 27.87
C LYS A 264 -24.73 20.79 28.32
N ILE A 265 -23.53 20.53 28.82
CA ILE A 265 -22.52 21.56 29.06
C ILE A 265 -22.19 22.17 27.69
N PRO A 266 -22.13 23.51 27.56
CA PRO A 266 -21.69 24.16 26.32
C PRO A 266 -20.33 23.60 25.91
N TRP A 267 -20.11 23.34 24.62
CA TRP A 267 -18.89 22.70 24.13
C TRP A 267 -17.60 23.45 24.53
N TRP A 268 -17.69 24.76 24.71
CA TRP A 268 -16.60 25.65 25.19
C TRP A 268 -16.14 25.37 26.63
N ASN A 269 -16.97 24.71 27.45
CA ASN A 269 -16.68 24.35 28.84
C ASN A 269 -16.33 22.87 29.01
N GLN A 270 -16.28 22.11 27.92
CA GLN A 270 -16.02 20.68 27.97
C GLN A 270 -14.51 20.40 27.90
N ILE A 271 -14.03 19.55 28.80
CA ILE A 271 -12.65 19.05 28.79
C ILE A 271 -12.60 17.83 27.90
N LEU A 272 -11.62 17.82 27.00
CA LEU A 272 -11.46 16.81 25.97
C LEU A 272 -10.63 15.64 26.49
N ASP A 273 -11.12 14.43 26.28
CA ASP A 273 -10.37 13.22 26.53
C ASP A 273 -9.24 13.10 25.48
N PRO A 274 -7.97 12.90 25.88
CA PRO A 274 -6.86 12.70 24.96
C PRO A 274 -7.04 11.49 24.03
N GLY A 275 -7.81 10.48 24.42
CA GLY A 275 -8.16 9.32 23.59
C GLY A 275 -9.36 9.52 22.67
N SER A 276 -10.01 10.69 22.70
CA SER A 276 -11.18 10.96 21.87
C SER A 276 -10.82 11.08 20.39
N GLU A 277 -11.76 10.68 19.52
CA GLU A 277 -11.59 10.79 18.06
C GLU A 277 -11.40 12.24 17.60
N VAL A 278 -11.99 13.20 18.31
CA VAL A 278 -11.85 14.64 18.04
C VAL A 278 -10.41 15.10 18.24
N VAL A 279 -9.78 14.73 19.36
CA VAL A 279 -8.38 15.09 19.64
C VAL A 279 -7.44 14.37 18.68
N ALA A 280 -7.70 13.11 18.36
CA ALA A 280 -6.90 12.35 17.39
C ALA A 280 -6.96 12.97 15.98
N LYS A 281 -8.16 13.37 15.52
CA LYS A 281 -8.35 14.09 14.25
C LYS A 281 -7.68 15.45 14.27
N TRP A 282 -7.85 16.23 15.35
CA TRP A 282 -7.21 17.53 15.51
C TRP A 282 -5.68 17.43 15.44
N ASN A 283 -5.07 16.46 16.14
CA ASN A 283 -3.62 16.26 16.10
C ASN A 283 -3.11 15.94 14.69
N HIS A 284 -3.86 15.17 13.89
CA HIS A 284 -3.50 14.93 12.49
C HIS A 284 -3.65 16.17 11.62
N VAL A 285 -4.77 16.90 11.75
CA VAL A 285 -4.97 18.16 11.01
C VAL A 285 -3.86 19.15 11.36
N PHE A 286 -3.56 19.30 12.64
CA PHE A 286 -2.51 20.19 13.11
C PHE A 286 -1.12 19.76 12.64
N LEU A 287 -0.81 18.45 12.58
CA LEU A 287 0.44 17.96 12.00
C LEU A 287 0.57 18.39 10.53
N VAL A 288 -0.49 18.23 9.74
CA VAL A 288 -0.52 18.67 8.34
C VAL A 288 -0.33 20.19 8.24
N THR A 289 -1.00 20.97 9.09
CA THR A 289 -0.81 22.43 9.14
C THR A 289 0.62 22.81 9.52
N CYS A 290 1.24 22.10 10.46
CA CYS A 290 2.64 22.31 10.83
C CYS A 290 3.55 22.09 9.63
N LEU A 291 3.38 20.98 8.90
CA LEU A 291 4.18 20.70 7.69
C LEU A 291 4.01 21.78 6.63
N ILE A 292 2.77 22.23 6.36
CA ILE A 292 2.51 23.31 5.41
C ILE A 292 3.20 24.61 5.85
N ALA A 293 3.11 24.95 7.15
CA ALA A 293 3.77 26.13 7.69
C ALA A 293 5.30 26.09 7.48
N MET A 294 5.90 24.91 7.66
CA MET A 294 7.33 24.70 7.43
C MET A 294 7.75 24.85 5.96
N PHE A 295 6.85 24.60 5.00
CA PHE A 295 7.12 24.93 3.58
C PHE A 295 6.97 26.43 3.28
N ILE A 296 6.08 27.12 3.98
CA ILE A 296 5.85 28.56 3.81
C ILE A 296 7.01 29.38 4.38
N ASP A 297 7.57 28.99 5.52
CA ASP A 297 8.62 29.76 6.22
C ASP A 297 9.85 30.09 5.34
N PRO A 298 10.47 29.13 4.62
CA PRO A 298 11.60 29.43 3.74
C PRO A 298 11.23 30.30 2.53
N LEU A 299 9.95 30.48 2.20
CA LEU A 299 9.56 31.39 1.12
C LEU A 299 9.96 32.83 1.41
N TYR A 300 10.14 33.19 2.69
CA TYR A 300 10.63 34.51 3.05
C TYR A 300 12.05 34.79 2.53
N PHE A 301 12.85 33.75 2.26
CA PHE A 301 14.20 33.89 1.73
C PHE A 301 14.22 34.30 0.25
N TYR A 302 13.10 34.24 -0.46
CA TYR A 302 12.98 34.70 -1.86
C TYR A 302 12.48 36.14 -2.02
N LEU A 303 12.12 36.84 -0.93
CA LEU A 303 11.79 38.26 -0.96
C LEU A 303 12.92 39.18 -1.47
N PRO A 304 14.20 38.99 -1.10
CA PRO A 304 15.26 39.84 -1.61
C PRO A 304 15.51 39.53 -3.09
N VAL A 305 15.38 40.54 -3.94
CA VAL A 305 15.59 40.44 -5.40
C VAL A 305 16.58 41.50 -5.85
N ILE A 306 17.29 41.21 -6.93
CA ILE A 306 18.13 42.19 -7.62
C ILE A 306 17.31 42.80 -8.74
N GLY A 307 17.03 44.10 -8.61
CA GLY A 307 16.30 44.87 -9.60
C GLY A 307 17.25 45.71 -10.46
N GLY A 308 16.86 45.99 -11.70
CA GLY A 308 17.52 46.97 -12.60
C GLY A 308 19.07 46.88 -12.70
N PRO A 309 19.74 47.94 -13.19
CA PRO A 309 21.19 48.03 -13.14
C PRO A 309 21.64 48.37 -11.70
N VAL A 310 22.14 47.34 -10.98
CA VAL A 310 22.74 47.35 -9.63
C VAL A 310 21.89 48.07 -8.58
N CYS A 311 20.85 47.39 -8.11
CA CYS A 311 20.21 47.68 -6.84
C CYS A 311 19.51 46.45 -6.23
N MET A 312 19.34 46.47 -4.92
CA MET A 312 18.57 45.49 -4.17
C MET A 312 17.18 46.02 -3.85
N GLU A 313 16.17 45.18 -4.01
CA GLU A 313 14.81 45.45 -3.59
C GLU A 313 14.18 44.27 -2.85
N ILE A 314 13.01 44.52 -2.27
CA ILE A 314 12.19 43.53 -1.59
C ILE A 314 10.90 43.38 -2.39
N ASP A 315 10.60 42.16 -2.86
CA ASP A 315 9.36 41.86 -3.55
C ASP A 315 8.18 41.90 -2.55
N LEU A 316 7.48 43.04 -2.53
CA LEU A 316 6.31 43.26 -1.69
C LEU A 316 5.11 42.40 -2.11
N GLY A 317 4.99 42.04 -3.39
CA GLY A 317 3.91 41.20 -3.90
C GLY A 317 4.00 39.78 -3.35
N LEU A 318 5.18 39.18 -3.44
CA LEU A 318 5.48 37.90 -2.80
C LEU A 318 5.34 37.99 -1.27
N GLY A 319 5.80 39.09 -0.66
CA GLY A 319 5.66 39.34 0.77
C GLY A 319 4.21 39.34 1.26
N ILE A 320 3.28 39.96 0.54
CA ILE A 320 1.84 39.94 0.85
C ILE A 320 1.29 38.52 0.80
N LEU A 321 1.63 37.76 -0.25
CA LEU A 321 1.14 36.40 -0.43
C LEU A 321 1.64 35.46 0.67
N VAL A 322 2.94 35.49 0.96
CA VAL A 322 3.55 34.65 2.00
C VAL A 322 3.01 35.01 3.38
N THR A 323 2.91 36.31 3.71
CA THR A 323 2.36 36.75 5.00
C THR A 323 0.90 36.34 5.18
N PHE A 324 0.06 36.40 4.13
CA PHE A 324 -1.32 35.91 4.18
C PHE A 324 -1.39 34.43 4.58
N PHE A 325 -0.76 33.53 3.83
CA PHE A 325 -0.79 32.09 4.15
C PHE A 325 -0.15 31.78 5.50
N ARG A 326 0.88 32.55 5.88
CA ARG A 326 1.54 32.43 7.16
C ARG A 326 0.64 32.79 8.34
N THR A 327 -0.18 33.84 8.23
CA THR A 327 -1.17 34.21 9.26
C THR A 327 -2.28 33.18 9.43
N VAL A 328 -2.71 32.55 8.33
CA VAL A 328 -3.65 31.42 8.38
C VAL A 328 -3.06 30.27 9.19
N ALA A 329 -1.81 29.91 8.92
CA ALA A 329 -1.13 28.86 9.68
C ALA A 329 -0.98 29.23 11.17
N ASP A 330 -0.62 30.47 11.52
CA ASP A 330 -0.51 30.95 12.91
C ASP A 330 -1.79 30.80 13.71
N THR A 331 -2.93 31.01 13.06
CA THR A 331 -4.24 30.83 13.68
C THR A 331 -4.41 29.39 14.18
N PHE A 332 -3.94 28.39 13.43
CA PHE A 332 -3.99 26.99 13.87
C PHE A 332 -3.03 26.70 15.05
N TYR A 333 -1.85 27.33 15.09
CA TYR A 333 -0.94 27.21 16.25
C TYR A 333 -1.59 27.79 17.50
N PHE A 334 -2.24 28.95 17.41
CA PHE A 334 -3.00 29.53 18.51
C PHE A 334 -4.14 28.62 18.96
N LEU A 335 -4.95 28.11 18.02
CA LEU A 335 -6.01 27.15 18.33
C LEU A 335 -5.47 25.87 18.98
N HIS A 336 -4.27 25.42 18.61
CA HIS A 336 -3.64 24.26 19.23
C HIS A 336 -3.25 24.50 20.70
N ILE A 337 -2.76 25.69 21.04
CA ILE A 337 -2.51 26.10 22.43
C ILE A 337 -3.82 26.07 23.22
N VAL A 338 -4.90 26.66 22.68
CA VAL A 338 -6.23 26.65 23.30
C VAL A 338 -6.71 25.20 23.53
N MET A 339 -6.52 24.32 22.55
CA MET A 339 -6.86 22.90 22.68
C MET A 339 -6.05 22.20 23.77
N LYS A 340 -4.74 22.48 23.92
CA LYS A 340 -3.89 21.88 24.96
C LYS A 340 -4.29 22.29 26.39
N PHE A 341 -4.80 23.51 26.59
CA PHE A 341 -5.41 23.92 27.86
C PHE A 341 -6.72 23.19 28.17
N ARG A 342 -7.36 22.58 27.16
CA ARG A 342 -8.65 21.89 27.27
C ARG A 342 -8.53 20.37 27.19
N THR A 343 -7.35 19.80 26.98
CA THR A 343 -7.15 18.35 26.96
C THR A 343 -6.75 17.81 28.32
N ALA A 344 -7.49 16.80 28.78
CA ALA A 344 -7.16 16.07 29.99
C ALA A 344 -5.86 15.26 29.80
N PHE A 345 -5.25 14.86 30.92
CA PHE A 345 -4.05 14.03 30.90
C PHE A 345 -4.18 12.83 31.81
N VAL A 346 -3.41 11.78 31.51
CA VAL A 346 -3.30 10.59 32.38
C VAL A 346 -2.16 10.79 33.38
N ALA A 347 -2.44 10.64 34.68
CA ALA A 347 -1.45 10.84 35.73
C ALA A 347 -0.33 9.76 35.68
N PRO A 348 0.96 10.12 35.70
CA PRO A 348 2.05 9.14 35.62
C PRO A 348 2.05 8.11 36.75
N SER A 349 1.75 8.53 37.99
CA SER A 349 1.67 7.67 39.18
C SER A 349 0.61 6.57 39.03
N SER A 350 -0.52 6.89 38.39
CA SER A 350 -1.62 5.95 38.16
C SER A 350 -1.35 4.92 37.05
N ARG A 351 -0.25 5.06 36.28
CA ARG A 351 0.15 4.08 35.26
C ARG A 351 0.84 2.85 35.84
N VAL A 352 1.34 2.93 37.07
CA VAL A 352 2.10 1.85 37.73
C VAL A 352 1.17 0.73 38.21
N PHE A 353 -0.11 1.03 38.48
CA PHE A 353 -1.09 0.06 39.00
C PHE A 353 -2.28 -0.23 38.07
N GLY A 354 -2.25 0.19 36.80
CA GLY A 354 -3.33 -0.09 35.84
C GLY A 354 -3.63 1.06 34.86
N ARG A 355 -4.90 1.14 34.41
CA ARG A 355 -5.40 1.89 33.24
C ARG A 355 -5.15 3.41 33.22
N GLY A 356 -4.48 3.96 34.23
CA GLY A 356 -4.20 5.38 34.37
C GLY A 356 -5.46 6.19 34.67
N GLU A 357 -5.44 6.99 35.73
CA GLU A 357 -6.53 7.89 36.07
C GLU A 357 -6.47 9.15 35.20
N LEU A 358 -7.61 9.51 34.62
CA LEU A 358 -7.76 10.69 33.78
C LEU A 358 -8.02 11.92 34.67
N VAL A 359 -7.04 12.81 34.75
CA VAL A 359 -7.16 14.07 35.49
C VAL A 359 -7.89 15.08 34.61
N THR A 360 -9.05 15.53 35.08
CA THR A 360 -9.93 16.49 34.38
C THR A 360 -10.01 17.84 35.08
N ASP A 361 -9.19 18.12 36.09
CA ASP A 361 -9.19 19.44 36.75
C ASP A 361 -8.52 20.51 35.86
N PRO A 362 -9.22 21.61 35.49
CA PRO A 362 -8.66 22.68 34.63
C PRO A 362 -7.38 23.30 35.19
N TRP A 363 -7.30 23.47 36.52
CA TRP A 363 -6.15 24.07 37.16
C TRP A 363 -4.92 23.16 37.08
N ALA A 364 -5.08 21.87 37.40
CA ALA A 364 -4.02 20.87 37.24
C ALA A 364 -3.54 20.74 35.78
N ILE A 365 -4.45 20.82 34.80
CA ILE A 365 -4.11 20.81 33.37
C ILE A 365 -3.26 22.03 33.00
N ALA A 366 -3.69 23.23 33.40
CA ALA A 366 -3.00 24.48 33.09
C ALA A 366 -1.59 24.51 33.71
N VAL A 367 -1.44 24.17 35.00
CA VAL A 367 -0.14 24.15 35.68
C VAL A 367 0.82 23.16 35.03
N ARG A 368 0.33 21.98 34.65
CA ARG A 368 1.16 20.98 33.97
C ARG A 368 1.63 21.49 32.60
N TYR A 369 0.72 22.05 31.82
CA TYR A 369 1.04 22.53 30.48
C TYR A 369 2.01 23.72 30.50
N LEU A 370 1.79 24.69 31.40
CA LEU A 370 2.66 25.86 31.59
C LEU A 370 4.10 25.48 32.00
N LYS A 371 4.28 24.37 32.72
CA LYS A 371 5.61 23.88 33.12
C LYS A 371 6.35 23.08 32.05
N SER A 372 5.67 22.60 31.01
CA SER A 372 6.29 21.74 29.99
C SER A 372 6.31 22.40 28.60
N ASP A 373 5.27 22.20 27.80
CA ASP A 373 5.30 22.40 26.35
C ASP A 373 4.90 23.84 25.97
N PHE A 374 4.32 24.60 26.91
CA PHE A 374 3.73 25.91 26.64
C PHE A 374 4.72 26.92 26.04
N PHE A 375 5.94 27.01 26.55
CA PHE A 375 6.92 27.98 26.04
C PHE A 375 7.35 27.68 24.61
N ILE A 376 7.47 26.41 24.23
CA ILE A 376 7.80 25.99 22.87
C ILE A 376 6.63 26.31 21.94
N ASP A 377 5.41 25.97 22.36
CA ASP A 377 4.21 26.26 21.57
C ASP A 377 4.01 27.77 21.39
N LEU A 378 4.25 28.56 22.44
CA LEU A 378 4.18 30.01 22.40
C LEU A 378 5.21 30.58 21.43
N ALA A 379 6.48 30.20 21.57
CA ALA A 379 7.56 30.64 20.69
C ALA A 379 7.30 30.28 19.22
N ALA A 380 6.72 29.09 18.97
CA ALA A 380 6.29 28.68 17.64
C ALA A 380 5.13 29.55 17.13
N SER A 381 4.15 29.91 17.97
CA SER A 381 2.92 30.62 17.56
C SER A 381 3.08 32.12 17.28
N LEU A 382 4.18 32.75 17.70
CA LEU A 382 4.35 34.20 17.53
C LEU A 382 4.42 34.58 16.04
N PRO A 383 3.81 35.70 15.61
CA PRO A 383 3.90 36.18 14.22
C PRO A 383 5.05 37.18 14.02
N LEU A 384 6.31 36.80 14.34
CA LEU A 384 7.45 37.73 14.30
C LEU A 384 7.77 38.25 12.89
N PRO A 385 7.78 37.43 11.81
CA PRO A 385 8.01 37.90 10.45
C PRO A 385 6.96 38.94 10.01
N GLN A 386 5.70 38.76 10.38
CA GLN A 386 4.63 39.70 10.05
C GLN A 386 4.80 41.02 10.79
N ILE A 387 5.17 40.97 12.08
CA ILE A 387 5.45 42.19 12.86
C ILE A 387 6.62 42.95 12.22
N MET A 388 7.67 42.25 11.81
CA MET A 388 8.83 42.85 11.17
C MET A 388 8.48 43.55 9.85
N ILE A 389 7.77 42.86 8.95
CA ILE A 389 7.43 43.38 7.62
C ILE A 389 6.47 44.56 7.67
N TRP A 390 5.42 44.47 8.50
CA TRP A 390 4.32 45.44 8.47
C TRP A 390 4.47 46.60 9.45
N PHE A 391 5.24 46.42 10.54
CA PHE A 391 5.36 47.45 11.58
C PHE A 391 6.78 47.96 11.72
N VAL A 392 7.80 47.10 11.74
CA VAL A 392 9.18 47.53 12.01
C VAL A 392 9.83 48.15 10.77
N ILE A 393 9.80 47.45 9.63
CA ILE A 393 10.43 47.95 8.39
C ILE A 393 9.86 49.32 7.96
N PRO A 394 8.54 49.58 8.00
CA PRO A 394 8.00 50.90 7.63
C PRO A 394 8.24 52.00 8.67
N ALA A 395 8.41 51.65 9.96
CA ALA A 395 8.58 52.63 11.04
C ALA A 395 10.02 53.16 11.18
N VAL A 396 11.03 52.41 10.70
CA VAL A 396 12.42 52.85 10.71
C VAL A 396 12.62 53.93 9.65
N LYS A 397 13.25 55.06 10.02
CA LYS A 397 13.33 56.25 9.15
C LYS A 397 14.29 56.15 7.96
N ASN A 398 15.06 55.07 7.78
CA ASN A 398 15.92 54.79 6.61
C ASN A 398 16.50 53.33 6.61
N PRO A 399 15.70 52.26 6.58
CA PRO A 399 16.24 50.91 6.48
C PRO A 399 16.69 50.66 5.03
N THR A 400 17.99 50.37 4.84
CA THR A 400 18.45 49.83 3.56
C THR A 400 17.85 48.43 3.37
N ALA A 401 17.51 48.07 2.13
CA ALA A 401 16.96 46.76 1.79
C ALA A 401 17.79 45.61 2.40
N ALA A 402 19.13 45.72 2.36
CA ALA A 402 20.03 44.72 2.94
C ALA A 402 19.89 44.53 4.47
N HIS A 403 19.76 45.60 5.25
CA HIS A 403 19.57 45.47 6.70
C HIS A 403 18.21 44.85 7.04
N ALA A 404 17.17 45.23 6.31
CA ALA A 404 15.84 44.63 6.44
C ALA A 404 15.87 43.13 6.10
N ASN A 405 16.57 42.75 5.02
CA ASN A 405 16.71 41.36 4.57
C ASN A 405 17.46 40.50 5.59
N HIS A 406 18.62 40.94 6.08
CA HIS A 406 19.37 40.20 7.10
C HIS A 406 18.54 39.98 8.38
N THR A 407 17.84 41.03 8.83
CA THR A 407 17.03 40.97 10.05
C THR A 407 15.82 40.04 9.87
N LEU A 408 15.14 40.12 8.72
CA LEU A 408 14.02 39.24 8.38
C LEU A 408 14.46 37.77 8.30
N SER A 409 15.56 37.48 7.58
CA SER A 409 16.09 36.12 7.45
C SER A 409 16.46 35.51 8.81
N LEU A 410 17.06 36.30 9.70
CA LEU A 410 17.39 35.86 11.06
C LEU A 410 16.12 35.55 11.87
N ILE A 411 15.11 36.41 11.83
CA ILE A 411 13.85 36.20 12.56
C ILE A 411 13.14 34.94 12.05
N VAL A 412 13.08 34.75 10.72
CA VAL A 412 12.48 33.55 10.11
C VAL A 412 13.21 32.30 10.56
N LEU A 413 14.55 32.30 10.56
CA LEU A 413 15.35 31.17 11.03
C LEU A 413 15.11 30.87 12.52
N VAL A 414 15.09 31.89 13.38
CA VAL A 414 14.84 31.75 14.82
C VAL A 414 13.45 31.16 15.08
N GLN A 415 12.45 31.53 14.29
CA GLN A 415 11.10 30.98 14.40
C GLN A 415 10.93 29.57 13.84
N TYR A 416 11.70 29.25 12.81
CA TYR A 416 11.65 27.93 12.16
C TYR A 416 12.02 26.81 13.13
N VAL A 417 13.00 27.06 14.02
CA VAL A 417 13.51 26.09 15.00
C VAL A 417 12.42 25.57 15.96
N PRO A 418 11.70 26.39 16.75
CA PRO A 418 10.65 25.90 17.66
C PRO A 418 9.50 25.20 16.91
N ARG A 419 9.15 25.65 15.70
CA ARG A 419 8.13 25.00 14.86
C ARG A 419 8.52 23.60 14.43
N PHE A 420 9.78 23.42 14.03
CA PHE A 420 10.33 22.10 13.74
C PHE A 420 10.30 21.20 14.97
N PHE A 421 10.76 21.70 16.12
CA PHE A 421 10.82 20.90 17.34
C PHE A 421 9.44 20.46 17.85
N LEU A 422 8.39 21.23 17.59
CA LEU A 422 7.01 20.91 17.97
C LEU A 422 6.47 19.65 17.27
N ILE A 423 7.00 19.30 16.09
CA ILE A 423 6.56 18.12 15.32
C ILE A 423 6.93 16.80 16.02
N PHE A 424 8.07 16.71 16.70
CA PHE A 424 8.51 15.48 17.39
C PHE A 424 7.56 15.01 18.50
N PRO A 425 7.21 15.83 19.52
CA PRO A 425 6.29 15.41 20.57
C PRO A 425 4.88 15.15 20.01
N LEU A 426 4.46 15.88 18.96
CA LEU A 426 3.18 15.64 18.29
C LEU A 426 3.15 14.25 17.62
N ASN A 427 4.18 13.91 16.85
CA ASN A 427 4.32 12.60 16.22
C ASN A 427 4.34 11.46 17.24
N GLN A 428 5.07 11.62 18.35
CA GLN A 428 5.08 10.63 19.42
C GLN A 428 3.69 10.41 20.03
N ARG A 429 2.90 11.47 20.22
CA ARG A 429 1.52 11.36 20.72
C ARG A 429 0.63 10.63 19.71
N ILE A 430 0.72 10.97 18.43
CA ILE A 430 -0.04 10.29 17.36
C ILE A 430 0.28 8.80 17.38
N ILE A 431 1.57 8.42 17.28
CA ILE A 431 2.00 7.01 17.30
C ILE A 431 1.47 6.27 18.53
N LYS A 432 1.53 6.87 19.73
CA LYS A 432 1.02 6.23 20.95
C LYS A 432 -0.49 6.00 20.91
N THR A 433 -1.26 6.87 20.24
CA THR A 433 -2.73 6.75 20.15
C THR A 433 -3.22 5.89 18.99
N THR A 434 -2.58 5.95 17.82
CA THR A 434 -3.01 5.27 16.61
C THR A 434 -2.15 4.06 16.24
N GLY A 435 -1.06 3.80 16.97
CA GLY A 435 -0.08 2.73 16.69
C GLY A 435 0.93 3.09 15.59
N ALA A 436 0.54 3.93 14.64
CA ALA A 436 1.39 4.41 13.54
C ALA A 436 1.03 5.85 13.15
N ILE A 437 2.00 6.60 12.59
CA ILE A 437 1.77 7.94 12.00
C ILE A 437 0.84 7.82 10.78
N ALA A 438 1.01 6.77 9.99
CA ALA A 438 0.27 6.53 8.77
C ALA A 438 -0.48 5.20 8.84
N LYS A 439 -1.75 5.20 8.41
CA LYS A 439 -2.58 3.99 8.35
C LYS A 439 -2.10 2.98 7.31
N THR A 440 -1.34 3.43 6.32
CA THR A 440 -0.83 2.61 5.21
C THR A 440 0.67 2.85 5.02
N ALA A 441 1.37 1.80 4.58
CA ALA A 441 2.80 1.86 4.25
C ALA A 441 3.11 2.96 3.21
N TRP A 442 2.25 3.13 2.20
CA TRP A 442 2.37 4.17 1.18
C TRP A 442 2.26 5.59 1.74
N ALA A 443 1.34 5.83 2.69
CA ALA A 443 1.25 7.14 3.33
C ALA A 443 2.48 7.42 4.22
N GLY A 444 3.06 6.39 4.85
CA GLY A 444 4.32 6.50 5.58
C GLY A 444 5.51 6.81 4.66
N ALA A 445 5.57 6.20 3.48
CA ALA A 445 6.54 6.52 2.44
C ALA A 445 6.41 7.97 1.97
N ALA A 446 5.21 8.39 1.56
CA ALA A 446 4.95 9.75 1.10
C ALA A 446 5.32 10.81 2.17
N TYR A 447 5.04 10.54 3.45
CA TYR A 447 5.43 11.40 4.56
C TYR A 447 6.95 11.58 4.66
N ASN A 448 7.73 10.50 4.56
CA ASN A 448 9.20 10.59 4.61
C ASN A 448 9.77 11.31 3.38
N LEU A 449 9.23 11.07 2.19
CA LEU A 449 9.61 11.78 0.98
C LEU A 449 9.31 13.28 1.08
N LEU A 450 8.15 13.63 1.65
CA LEU A 450 7.77 15.02 1.89
C LEU A 450 8.75 15.73 2.83
N LEU A 451 9.19 15.07 3.91
CA LEU A 451 10.21 15.62 4.82
C LEU A 451 11.56 15.80 4.14
N TYR A 452 11.96 14.87 3.27
CA TYR A 452 13.18 14.99 2.48
C TYR A 452 13.12 16.17 1.51
N ASN A 453 11.98 16.34 0.82
CA ASN A 453 11.74 17.50 -0.05
C ASN A 453 11.69 18.82 0.73
N LEU A 454 11.17 18.81 1.96
CA LEU A 454 11.20 19.98 2.84
C LEU A 454 12.65 20.38 3.19
N ALA A 455 13.51 19.42 3.52
CA ALA A 455 14.93 19.69 3.78
C ALA A 455 15.62 20.28 2.54
N SER A 456 15.34 19.72 1.36
CA SER A 456 15.82 20.26 0.08
C SER A 456 15.37 21.70 -0.15
N HIS A 457 14.08 21.98 0.05
CA HIS A 457 13.50 23.31 -0.08
C HIS A 457 14.19 24.33 0.82
N VAL A 458 14.43 23.98 2.08
CA VAL A 458 15.16 24.84 3.03
C VAL A 458 16.59 25.10 2.57
N VAL A 459 17.31 24.06 2.14
CA VAL A 459 18.70 24.18 1.66
C VAL A 459 18.77 25.06 0.41
N GLY A 460 17.87 24.88 -0.54
CA GLY A 460 17.77 25.71 -1.75
C GLY A 460 17.43 27.17 -1.45
N ALA A 461 16.48 27.41 -0.55
CA ALA A 461 16.11 28.76 -0.13
C ALA A 461 17.25 29.46 0.64
N CYS A 462 17.96 28.73 1.51
CA CYS A 462 19.16 29.23 2.18
C CYS A 462 20.27 29.58 1.17
N TRP A 463 20.50 28.73 0.18
CA TRP A 463 21.46 29.02 -0.89
C TRP A 463 21.10 30.30 -1.64
N TYR A 464 19.82 30.47 -2.03
CA TYR A 464 19.38 31.68 -2.74
C TYR A 464 19.64 32.96 -1.96
N VAL A 465 19.21 33.03 -0.68
CA VAL A 465 19.41 34.25 0.13
C VAL A 465 20.89 34.53 0.39
N LEU A 466 21.71 33.48 0.56
CA LEU A 466 23.16 33.62 0.67
C LEU A 466 23.79 34.11 -0.64
N SER A 467 23.29 33.69 -1.81
CA SER A 467 23.73 34.22 -3.11
C SER A 467 23.44 35.72 -3.24
N ILE A 468 22.23 36.15 -2.90
CA ILE A 468 21.87 37.59 -2.94
C ILE A 468 22.71 38.38 -1.92
N GLN A 469 22.97 37.81 -0.75
CA GLN A 469 23.85 38.42 0.24
C GLN A 469 25.30 38.52 -0.26
N ARG A 470 25.79 37.52 -1.01
CA ARG A 470 27.13 37.52 -1.61
C ARG A 470 27.27 38.63 -2.66
N GLN A 471 26.27 38.81 -3.52
CA GLN A 471 26.24 39.93 -4.47
C GLN A 471 26.29 41.28 -3.78
N TYR A 472 25.48 41.46 -2.73
CA TYR A 472 25.48 42.70 -1.96
C TYR A 472 26.81 42.96 -1.25
N GLN A 473 27.47 41.92 -0.75
CA GLN A 473 28.81 42.02 -0.18
C GLN A 473 29.83 42.50 -1.21
N CYS A 474 29.77 41.99 -2.45
CA CYS A 474 30.61 42.49 -3.54
C CYS A 474 30.37 43.98 -3.77
N TRP A 475 29.11 44.38 -3.96
CA TRP A 475 28.76 45.78 -4.20
C TRP A 475 29.24 46.70 -3.10
N LYS A 476 29.10 46.28 -1.84
CA LYS A 476 29.56 47.06 -0.70
C LYS A 476 31.08 47.20 -0.69
N GLN A 477 31.82 46.09 -0.89
CA GLN A 477 33.29 46.12 -0.89
C GLN A 477 33.87 46.97 -2.00
N GLU A 478 33.34 46.86 -3.23
CA GLU A 478 33.79 47.68 -4.35
C GLU A 478 33.40 49.16 -4.18
N CYS A 479 32.19 49.43 -3.67
CA CYS A 479 31.76 50.79 -3.34
C CYS A 479 32.68 51.43 -2.28
N ASP A 480 33.06 50.69 -1.24
CA ASP A 480 33.98 51.15 -0.19
C ASP A 480 35.39 51.41 -0.76
N LYS A 481 35.87 50.59 -1.71
CA LYS A 481 37.14 50.81 -2.42
C LYS A 481 37.12 52.09 -3.26
N GLU A 482 36.04 52.33 -4.01
CA GLU A 482 35.88 53.56 -4.81
C GLU A 482 35.92 54.82 -3.94
N ILE A 483 35.22 54.81 -2.80
CA ILE A 483 35.21 55.91 -1.82
C ILE A 483 36.63 56.21 -1.34
N ASN A 484 37.39 55.16 -0.99
CA ASN A 484 38.75 55.31 -0.46
C ASN A 484 39.76 55.79 -1.51
N PHE A 485 39.57 55.47 -2.79
CA PHE A 485 40.52 55.80 -3.86
C PHE A 485 40.36 57.24 -4.40
N THR A 486 39.16 57.82 -4.39
CA THR A 486 38.85 59.02 -5.20
C THR A 486 38.70 60.34 -4.45
N HIS A 487 38.91 60.40 -3.12
CA HIS A 487 38.82 61.60 -2.25
C HIS A 487 37.54 62.48 -2.40
N SER A 488 36.58 62.05 -3.20
CA SER A 488 35.26 62.63 -3.46
C SER A 488 34.25 61.48 -3.35
N PRO A 489 32.98 61.69 -2.93
CA PRO A 489 32.03 60.60 -2.70
C PRO A 489 31.61 59.97 -4.03
N SER A 490 32.47 59.10 -4.56
CA SER A 490 32.31 58.41 -5.84
C SER A 490 31.27 57.30 -5.78
N CYS A 491 31.01 56.73 -4.60
CA CYS A 491 29.94 55.78 -4.38
C CYS A 491 29.22 56.07 -3.05
N GLN A 492 27.90 55.95 -3.01
CA GLN A 492 27.11 56.08 -1.79
C GLN A 492 26.29 54.81 -1.58
N PRO A 493 26.30 54.17 -0.39
CA PRO A 493 25.52 52.96 -0.12
C PRO A 493 24.02 53.10 -0.38
N LYS A 494 23.49 54.33 -0.35
CA LYS A 494 22.08 54.65 -0.68
C LYS A 494 21.73 54.28 -2.13
N PHE A 495 22.68 54.33 -3.06
CA PHE A 495 22.46 54.05 -4.48
C PHE A 495 22.34 52.56 -4.80
N LEU A 496 22.74 51.69 -3.87
CA LEU A 496 22.60 50.24 -3.95
C LEU A 496 21.17 49.75 -3.63
N ASP A 497 20.27 50.64 -3.21
CA ASP A 497 18.86 50.35 -2.92
C ASP A 497 17.96 50.87 -4.06
N CYS A 498 17.04 50.04 -4.56
CA CYS A 498 16.20 50.41 -5.70
C CYS A 498 15.21 51.54 -5.39
N LYS A 499 14.97 51.86 -4.11
CA LYS A 499 14.16 53.04 -3.71
C LYS A 499 14.66 54.35 -4.32
N ASN A 500 15.98 54.46 -4.55
CA ASN A 500 16.61 55.67 -5.09
C ASN A 500 16.79 55.63 -6.62
N MET A 501 16.11 54.72 -7.33
CA MET A 501 16.19 54.60 -8.80
C MET A 501 15.81 55.90 -9.54
N GLY A 502 14.89 56.69 -8.98
CA GLY A 502 14.45 57.97 -9.57
C GLY A 502 15.45 59.13 -9.41
N ASP A 503 16.41 59.01 -8.48
CA ASP A 503 17.34 60.09 -8.12
C ASP A 503 18.29 60.42 -9.30
N PRO A 504 18.35 61.69 -9.76
CA PRO A 504 19.29 62.09 -10.80
C PRO A 504 20.75 61.83 -10.40
N GLU A 505 21.13 61.94 -9.12
CA GLU A 505 22.51 61.67 -8.67
C GLU A 505 22.92 60.23 -8.93
N ARG A 506 22.00 59.28 -8.74
CA ARG A 506 22.23 57.84 -8.99
C ARG A 506 22.52 57.56 -10.46
N ARG A 507 21.87 58.28 -11.38
CA ARG A 507 22.09 58.10 -12.82
C ARG A 507 23.49 58.54 -13.25
N PHE A 508 24.00 59.63 -12.70
CA PHE A 508 25.38 60.06 -12.94
C PHE A 508 26.40 59.08 -12.33
N TRP A 509 26.10 58.56 -11.14
CA TRP A 509 26.92 57.53 -10.49
C TRP A 509 27.04 56.26 -11.33
N LEU A 510 25.92 55.74 -11.85
CA LEU A 510 25.90 54.52 -12.67
C LEU A 510 26.77 54.59 -13.93
N GLN A 511 26.95 55.78 -14.52
CA GLN A 511 27.80 55.95 -15.71
C GLN A 511 29.30 55.92 -15.38
N ARG A 512 29.68 56.13 -14.12
CA ARG A 512 31.08 56.28 -13.71
C ARG A 512 31.60 55.14 -12.83
N THR A 513 30.71 54.44 -12.13
CA THR A 513 31.09 53.37 -11.20
C THR A 513 31.64 52.14 -11.92
N GLN A 514 32.63 51.48 -11.29
CA GLN A 514 33.16 50.18 -11.65
C GLN A 514 32.49 49.05 -10.85
N VAL A 515 31.56 49.35 -9.94
CA VAL A 515 30.85 48.34 -9.14
C VAL A 515 30.11 47.33 -10.03
N LEU A 516 29.54 47.75 -11.16
CA LEU A 516 28.88 46.83 -12.12
C LEU A 516 29.88 45.85 -12.73
N SER A 517 30.98 46.38 -13.28
CA SER A 517 31.97 45.59 -14.01
C SER A 517 32.74 44.67 -13.08
N SER A 518 33.05 45.11 -11.86
CA SER A 518 33.80 44.33 -10.86
C SER A 518 32.99 43.29 -10.10
N CYS A 519 31.65 43.44 -10.03
CA CYS A 519 30.75 42.49 -9.38
C CYS A 519 29.87 41.72 -10.38
N ASP A 520 30.48 41.30 -11.48
CA ASP A 520 29.87 40.47 -12.50
C ASP A 520 30.43 39.05 -12.42
N ALA A 521 29.56 38.09 -12.10
CA ALA A 521 29.91 36.68 -12.01
C ALA A 521 30.17 36.01 -13.37
N LEU A 522 29.81 36.66 -14.49
CA LEU A 522 30.11 36.18 -15.85
C LEU A 522 31.53 36.54 -16.31
N ASN A 523 32.18 37.50 -15.65
CA ASN A 523 33.49 38.02 -16.02
C ASN A 523 34.57 37.57 -15.03
N ASP A 524 35.30 36.51 -15.38
CA ASP A 524 36.44 35.96 -14.62
C ASP A 524 37.66 36.91 -14.52
N ALA A 525 37.63 38.06 -15.19
CA ALA A 525 38.71 39.04 -15.16
C ALA A 525 38.79 39.83 -13.83
N ASN A 526 37.81 39.65 -12.93
CA ASN A 526 37.68 40.40 -11.68
C ASN A 526 38.16 39.62 -10.45
N ASN A 527 38.68 40.33 -9.46
CA ASN A 527 39.27 39.74 -8.24
C ASN A 527 38.25 39.23 -7.20
N PHE A 528 36.93 39.30 -7.44
CA PHE A 528 35.92 38.88 -6.45
C PHE A 528 35.43 37.46 -6.71
N GLU A 529 35.77 36.53 -5.81
CA GLU A 529 35.33 35.13 -5.92
C GLU A 529 33.87 34.96 -5.43
N PHE A 530 32.98 34.55 -6.34
CA PHE A 530 31.58 34.24 -6.01
C PHE A 530 31.36 32.82 -5.45
N GLY A 531 32.32 31.91 -5.66
CA GLY A 531 32.27 30.54 -5.14
C GLY A 531 31.01 29.78 -5.57
N MET A 532 30.41 29.04 -4.63
CA MET A 532 29.21 28.23 -4.88
C MET A 532 27.95 29.04 -5.24
N PHE A 533 28.00 30.37 -5.09
CA PHE A 533 26.89 31.28 -5.35
C PHE A 533 26.91 31.88 -6.75
N ALA A 534 28.00 31.69 -7.50
CA ALA A 534 28.15 32.21 -8.87
C ALA A 534 26.99 31.76 -9.79
N ASP A 535 26.58 30.50 -9.63
CA ASP A 535 25.53 29.87 -10.45
C ASP A 535 24.19 30.63 -10.42
N ALA A 536 23.86 31.30 -9.30
CA ALA A 536 22.65 32.11 -9.19
C ALA A 536 22.61 33.30 -10.18
N PHE A 537 23.78 33.78 -10.60
CA PHE A 537 23.95 34.92 -11.48
C PHE A 537 24.29 34.50 -12.91
N THR A 538 25.15 33.50 -13.09
CA THR A 538 25.49 32.98 -14.43
C THR A 538 24.29 32.36 -15.13
N SER A 539 23.37 31.77 -14.35
CA SER A 539 22.13 31.19 -14.85
C SER A 539 20.93 32.15 -14.74
N GLU A 540 21.17 33.43 -14.42
CA GLU A 540 20.15 34.51 -14.34
C GLU A 540 18.97 34.25 -13.38
N ILE A 541 19.14 33.37 -12.39
CA ILE A 541 18.09 32.98 -11.43
C ILE A 541 17.76 34.11 -10.47
N ALA A 542 18.75 34.93 -10.11
CA ALA A 542 18.55 36.04 -9.20
C ALA A 542 17.53 37.07 -9.73
N SER A 543 17.51 37.27 -11.05
CA SER A 543 16.63 38.20 -11.79
C SER A 543 15.37 37.55 -12.36
N SER A 544 15.24 36.22 -12.33
CA SER A 544 14.09 35.52 -12.91
C SER A 544 12.80 35.65 -12.08
N HIS A 545 11.69 35.26 -12.70
CA HIS A 545 10.39 35.24 -12.03
C HIS A 545 10.33 34.20 -10.92
N PHE A 546 9.45 34.40 -9.94
CA PHE A 546 9.38 33.57 -8.72
C PHE A 546 9.27 32.07 -8.99
N ILE A 547 8.50 31.64 -10.00
CA ILE A 547 8.27 30.21 -10.28
C ILE A 547 9.57 29.52 -10.73
N GLU A 548 10.27 30.11 -11.70
CA GLU A 548 11.55 29.60 -12.22
C GLU A 548 12.60 29.57 -11.12
N LYS A 549 12.70 30.67 -10.37
CA LYS A 549 13.56 30.82 -9.18
C LYS A 549 13.30 29.73 -8.14
N TYR A 550 12.04 29.52 -7.77
CA TYR A 550 11.66 28.52 -6.78
C TYR A 550 12.02 27.10 -7.21
N PHE A 551 11.65 26.70 -8.43
CA PHE A 551 11.92 25.34 -8.90
C PHE A 551 13.41 25.09 -9.10
N TYR A 552 14.17 26.10 -9.57
CA TYR A 552 15.61 25.99 -9.68
C TYR A 552 16.26 25.80 -8.31
N CYS A 553 15.92 26.63 -7.32
CA CYS A 553 16.48 26.51 -5.98
C CYS A 553 16.09 25.19 -5.30
N LEU A 554 14.86 24.71 -5.49
CA LEU A 554 14.43 23.40 -5.03
C LEU A 554 15.23 22.26 -5.69
N TRP A 555 15.46 22.35 -7.00
CA TRP A 555 16.30 21.41 -7.73
C TRP A 555 17.75 21.43 -7.22
N TRP A 556 18.32 22.62 -7.00
CA TRP A 556 19.67 22.78 -6.47
C TRP A 556 19.82 22.14 -5.09
N GLY A 557 18.86 22.36 -4.20
CA GLY A 557 18.82 21.74 -2.87
C GLY A 557 18.69 20.22 -2.94
N LEU A 558 17.86 19.71 -3.87
CA LEU A 558 17.60 18.28 -4.02
C LEU A 558 18.82 17.56 -4.58
N ARG A 559 19.44 18.16 -5.60
CA ARG A 559 20.71 17.71 -6.19
C ARG A 559 21.80 17.67 -5.13
N SER A 560 21.93 18.72 -4.33
CA SER A 560 22.98 18.84 -3.32
C SER A 560 22.85 17.81 -2.19
N LEU A 561 21.65 17.62 -1.65
CA LEU A 561 21.41 16.62 -0.60
C LEU A 561 21.53 15.18 -1.13
N SER A 562 21.02 14.90 -2.33
CA SER A 562 21.00 13.54 -2.90
C SER A 562 22.35 13.09 -3.44
N SER A 563 23.21 14.02 -3.85
CA SER A 563 24.58 13.73 -4.30
C SER A 563 25.64 13.97 -3.22
N TYR A 564 25.22 14.13 -1.96
CA TYR A 564 26.12 14.37 -0.82
C TYR A 564 27.09 15.55 -1.05
N GLY A 565 26.64 16.59 -1.76
CA GLY A 565 27.43 17.78 -2.07
C GLY A 565 28.58 17.59 -3.06
N GLN A 566 28.67 16.48 -3.79
CA GLN A 566 29.80 16.16 -4.68
C GLN A 566 30.07 17.20 -5.79
N ASN A 567 29.05 17.95 -6.20
CA ASN A 567 29.15 18.95 -7.27
C ASN A 567 29.25 20.39 -6.75
N ILE A 568 29.44 20.60 -5.44
CA ILE A 568 29.54 21.94 -4.86
C ILE A 568 31.01 22.40 -4.92
N VAL A 569 31.25 23.47 -5.67
CA VAL A 569 32.55 24.14 -5.71
C VAL A 569 32.54 25.24 -4.64
N ALA A 570 33.18 24.98 -3.50
CA ALA A 570 33.32 25.98 -2.44
C ALA A 570 34.63 26.77 -2.60
N SER A 571 34.58 28.09 -2.42
CA SER A 571 35.78 28.92 -2.39
C SER A 571 36.57 28.68 -1.10
N TYR A 572 37.85 28.31 -1.23
CA TYR A 572 38.73 28.03 -0.10
C TYR A 572 39.01 29.28 0.77
N ALA A 573 38.87 30.48 0.19
CA ALA A 573 39.08 31.75 0.88
C ALA A 573 37.94 32.12 1.85
N ILE A 574 36.80 31.40 1.81
CA ILE A 574 35.57 31.75 2.54
C ILE A 574 35.18 30.60 3.48
N ASN A 575 35.60 30.71 4.75
CA ASN A 575 35.32 29.69 5.77
C ASN A 575 33.82 29.36 5.92
N GLY A 576 32.94 30.33 5.66
CA GLY A 576 31.48 30.12 5.73
C GLY A 576 30.93 29.17 4.66
N GLU A 577 31.49 29.22 3.44
CA GLU A 577 31.12 28.31 2.34
C GLU A 577 31.53 26.88 2.65
N ILE A 578 32.75 26.69 3.17
CA ILE A 578 33.25 25.38 3.57
C ILE A 578 32.36 24.78 4.66
N LEU A 579 32.01 25.56 5.69
CA LEU A 579 31.12 25.11 6.75
C LEU A 579 29.72 24.74 6.21
N PHE A 580 29.15 25.56 5.32
CA PHE A 580 27.86 25.29 4.71
C PHE A 580 27.88 24.01 3.86
N SER A 581 28.92 23.80 3.05
CA SER A 581 29.13 22.56 2.29
C SER A 581 29.26 21.34 3.20
N LEU A 582 30.03 21.41 4.30
CA LEU A 582 30.14 20.32 5.27
C LEU A 582 28.78 19.96 5.91
N LEU A 583 27.97 20.96 6.22
CA LEU A 583 26.61 20.77 6.73
C LEU A 583 25.71 20.11 5.68
N ILE A 584 25.78 20.53 4.41
CA ILE A 584 25.01 19.90 3.33
C ILE A 584 25.44 18.44 3.13
N CYS A 585 26.74 18.15 3.09
CA CYS A 585 27.25 16.80 2.90
C CYS A 585 26.81 15.86 4.04
N SER A 586 26.96 16.31 5.29
CA SER A 586 26.56 15.53 6.47
C SER A 586 25.04 15.34 6.56
N ALA A 587 24.25 16.39 6.31
CA ALA A 587 22.79 16.32 6.28
C ALA A 587 22.30 15.41 5.14
N GLY A 588 22.86 15.53 3.93
CA GLY A 588 22.55 14.69 2.78
C GLY A 588 22.74 13.21 3.08
N LEU A 589 23.90 12.84 3.66
CA LEU A 589 24.21 11.45 4.02
C LEU A 589 23.20 10.88 5.03
N VAL A 590 22.91 11.61 6.11
CA VAL A 590 21.98 11.15 7.16
C VAL A 590 20.55 11.06 6.63
N LEU A 591 20.06 12.10 5.95
CA LEU A 591 18.68 12.19 5.48
C LEU A 591 18.40 11.17 4.39
N PHE A 592 19.32 10.99 3.43
CA PHE A 592 19.14 10.03 2.34
C PHE A 592 19.21 8.58 2.84
N SER A 593 20.12 8.28 3.77
CA SER A 593 20.17 6.98 4.45
C SER A 593 18.89 6.67 5.22
N HIS A 594 18.35 7.67 5.94
CA HIS A 594 17.10 7.52 6.67
C HIS A 594 15.90 7.31 5.74
N LEU A 595 15.85 8.02 4.62
CA LEU A 595 14.82 7.84 3.60
C LEU A 595 14.83 6.40 3.07
N ILE A 596 15.99 5.89 2.64
CA ILE A 596 16.13 4.52 2.12
C ILE A 596 15.73 3.49 3.19
N GLY A 597 16.23 3.63 4.42
CA GLY A 597 15.94 2.69 5.51
C GLY A 597 14.45 2.61 5.87
N ASN A 598 13.76 3.76 5.92
CA ASN A 598 12.32 3.79 6.19
C ASN A 598 11.52 3.20 5.02
N MET A 599 11.89 3.53 3.77
CA MET A 599 11.25 2.95 2.59
C MET A 599 11.40 1.43 2.53
N GLN A 600 12.59 0.94 2.82
CA GLN A 600 12.85 -0.51 2.90
C GLN A 600 11.97 -1.17 3.96
N SER A 601 11.87 -0.59 5.16
CA SER A 601 11.03 -1.12 6.24
C SER A 601 9.56 -1.20 5.84
N TYR A 602 9.03 -0.17 5.16
CA TYR A 602 7.66 -0.18 4.66
C TYR A 602 7.43 -1.24 3.58
N LEU A 603 8.35 -1.38 2.62
CA LEU A 603 8.27 -2.41 1.56
C LEU A 603 8.39 -3.83 2.14
N GLN A 604 9.22 -4.03 3.16
CA GLN A 604 9.34 -5.30 3.86
C GLN A 604 8.05 -5.63 4.62
N SER A 605 7.43 -4.65 5.28
CA SER A 605 6.17 -4.89 6.00
C SER A 605 5.01 -5.34 5.10
N THR A 606 4.92 -4.80 3.88
CA THR A 606 3.88 -5.19 2.91
C THR A 606 4.12 -6.56 2.31
N THR A 607 5.38 -6.98 2.19
CA THR A 607 5.78 -8.27 1.62
C THR A 607 5.96 -9.38 2.66
N ALA A 608 5.95 -9.05 3.96
CA ALA A 608 6.22 -9.99 5.06
C ALA A 608 5.41 -11.28 4.98
N ARG A 609 4.08 -11.19 4.78
CA ARG A 609 3.21 -12.39 4.68
C ARG A 609 3.49 -13.23 3.45
N LEU A 610 3.87 -12.60 2.34
CA LEU A 610 4.24 -13.31 1.13
C LEU A 610 5.58 -14.04 1.30
N GLU A 611 6.53 -13.40 1.99
CA GLU A 611 7.83 -13.99 2.26
C GLU A 611 7.74 -15.12 3.28
N GLU A 612 6.93 -14.98 4.33
CA GLU A 612 6.60 -16.05 5.27
C GLU A 612 6.05 -17.30 4.55
N TRP A 613 5.10 -17.13 3.62
CA TRP A 613 4.62 -18.22 2.78
C TRP A 613 5.73 -18.84 1.91
N ARG A 614 6.57 -18.00 1.28
CA ARG A 614 7.67 -18.48 0.42
C ARG A 614 8.70 -19.29 1.18
N VAL A 615 9.10 -18.82 2.37
CA VAL A 615 10.02 -19.53 3.27
C VAL A 615 9.40 -20.85 3.69
N ARG A 616 8.18 -20.84 4.24
CA ARG A 616 7.47 -22.06 4.65
C ARG A 616 7.33 -23.08 3.52
N ARG A 617 7.01 -22.63 2.31
CA ARG A 617 6.93 -23.51 1.13
C ARG A 617 8.28 -24.11 0.79
N ARG A 618 9.36 -23.31 0.79
CA ARG A 618 10.72 -23.78 0.50
C ARG A 618 11.15 -24.84 1.51
N ASP A 619 10.97 -24.56 2.80
CA ASP A 619 11.34 -25.47 3.89
C ASP A 619 10.57 -26.80 3.78
N THR A 620 9.27 -26.74 3.44
CA THR A 620 8.46 -27.94 3.20
C THR A 620 8.99 -28.75 2.02
N GLU A 621 9.30 -28.12 0.89
CA GLU A 621 9.84 -28.80 -0.30
C GLU A 621 11.22 -29.39 -0.07
N GLU A 622 12.09 -28.71 0.68
CA GLU A 622 13.40 -29.23 1.08
C GLU A 622 13.28 -30.42 2.02
N TRP A 623 12.40 -30.32 3.03
CA TRP A 623 12.09 -31.43 3.93
C TRP A 623 11.56 -32.66 3.18
N MET A 624 10.62 -32.48 2.23
CA MET A 624 10.09 -33.58 1.42
C MET A 624 11.16 -34.23 0.54
N ARG A 625 12.05 -33.42 -0.07
CA ARG A 625 13.15 -33.90 -0.90
C ARG A 625 14.18 -34.68 -0.08
N HIS A 626 14.56 -34.15 1.09
CA HIS A 626 15.51 -34.80 1.99
C HIS A 626 14.99 -36.16 2.49
N ARG A 627 13.69 -36.28 2.71
CA ARG A 627 13.02 -37.53 3.10
C ARG A 627 12.65 -38.46 1.93
N GLN A 628 12.95 -38.06 0.69
CA GLN A 628 12.68 -38.85 -0.52
C GLN A 628 11.21 -39.32 -0.63
N LEU A 629 10.25 -38.44 -0.30
CA LEU A 629 8.84 -38.80 -0.34
C LEU A 629 8.37 -39.12 -1.77
N PRO A 630 7.45 -40.08 -1.97
CA PRO A 630 6.84 -40.34 -3.27
C PRO A 630 6.09 -39.12 -3.82
N LEU A 631 6.07 -38.95 -5.15
CA LEU A 631 5.46 -37.78 -5.82
C LEU A 631 4.00 -37.56 -5.42
N GLU A 632 3.21 -38.64 -5.33
CA GLU A 632 1.81 -38.56 -4.93
C GLU A 632 1.64 -38.00 -3.50
N LEU A 633 2.53 -38.42 -2.58
CA LEU A 633 2.51 -37.92 -1.20
C LEU A 633 2.97 -36.45 -1.15
N GLN A 634 3.97 -36.07 -1.94
CA GLN A 634 4.39 -34.67 -2.05
C GLN A 634 3.25 -33.78 -2.53
N ASP A 635 2.48 -34.21 -3.54
CA ASP A 635 1.35 -33.45 -4.05
C ASP A 635 0.20 -33.33 -3.03
N ARG A 636 -0.01 -34.36 -2.20
CA ARG A 636 -0.96 -34.29 -1.08
C ARG A 636 -0.48 -33.31 -0.01
N VAL A 637 0.80 -33.33 0.35
CA VAL A 637 1.40 -32.39 1.32
C VAL A 637 1.31 -30.95 0.80
N ARG A 638 1.65 -30.70 -0.47
CA ARG A 638 1.52 -29.37 -1.11
C ARG A 638 0.10 -28.82 -1.02
N ARG A 639 -0.88 -29.65 -1.40
CA ARG A 639 -2.31 -29.29 -1.32
C ARG A 639 -2.74 -28.96 0.10
N PHE A 640 -2.33 -29.77 1.07
CA PHE A 640 -2.65 -29.54 2.48
C PHE A 640 -2.03 -28.25 3.01
N VAL A 641 -0.74 -28.03 2.79
CA VAL A 641 -0.03 -26.83 3.27
C VAL A 641 -0.59 -25.56 2.62
N GLN A 642 -0.92 -25.62 1.32
CA GLN A 642 -1.57 -24.52 0.61
C GLN A 642 -2.97 -24.23 1.15
N TYR A 643 -3.79 -25.26 1.36
CA TYR A 643 -5.14 -25.09 1.92
C TYR A 643 -5.08 -24.53 3.34
N LYS A 644 -4.23 -25.09 4.21
CA LYS A 644 -4.02 -24.59 5.58
C LYS A 644 -3.62 -23.12 5.58
N TRP A 645 -2.72 -22.70 4.67
CA TRP A 645 -2.32 -21.30 4.54
C TRP A 645 -3.47 -20.40 4.08
N ILE A 646 -4.29 -20.82 3.12
CA ILE A 646 -5.43 -20.03 2.64
C ILE A 646 -6.50 -19.89 3.72
N ALA A 647 -6.78 -20.96 4.47
CA ALA A 647 -7.78 -20.98 5.53
C ALA A 647 -7.36 -20.13 6.73
N THR A 648 -6.13 -20.30 7.21
CA THR A 648 -5.64 -19.67 8.47
C THR A 648 -4.83 -18.39 8.25
N ARG A 649 -4.41 -18.09 7.01
CA ARG A 649 -3.44 -17.03 6.68
C ARG A 649 -2.12 -17.14 7.46
N GLY A 650 -1.73 -18.35 7.82
CA GLY A 650 -0.51 -18.61 8.59
C GLY A 650 -0.67 -18.38 10.10
N VAL A 651 -1.87 -18.07 10.56
CA VAL A 651 -2.18 -17.93 11.98
C VAL A 651 -2.29 -19.32 12.62
N ASP A 652 -1.66 -19.47 13.77
CA ASP A 652 -1.83 -20.64 14.60
C ASP A 652 -2.94 -20.38 15.64
N GLU A 653 -4.10 -20.98 15.43
CA GLU A 653 -5.30 -20.75 16.26
C GLU A 653 -5.09 -21.22 17.71
N GLU A 654 -4.33 -22.29 17.90
CA GLU A 654 -4.14 -22.92 19.21
C GLU A 654 -3.26 -22.06 20.13
N SER A 655 -2.19 -21.45 19.61
CA SER A 655 -1.36 -20.51 20.37
C SER A 655 -2.13 -19.25 20.77
N ILE A 656 -2.94 -18.67 19.87
CA ILE A 656 -3.78 -17.51 20.21
C ILE A 656 -4.71 -17.82 21.38
N LEU A 657 -5.36 -18.99 21.36
CA LEU A 657 -6.28 -19.40 22.42
C LEU A 657 -5.54 -19.68 23.73
N HIS A 658 -4.29 -20.16 23.69
CA HIS A 658 -3.47 -20.42 24.87
C HIS A 658 -2.98 -19.12 25.55
N ASP A 659 -2.76 -18.05 24.79
CA ASP A 659 -2.34 -16.74 25.33
C ASP A 659 -3.47 -15.99 26.06
N LEU A 660 -4.72 -16.46 25.93
CA LEU A 660 -5.89 -15.86 26.57
C LEU A 660 -6.11 -16.42 27.99
N PRO A 661 -6.63 -15.61 28.93
CA PRO A 661 -7.14 -16.10 30.20
C PRO A 661 -8.17 -17.23 29.99
N LEU A 662 -8.16 -18.21 30.90
CA LEU A 662 -9.00 -19.41 30.81
C LEU A 662 -10.48 -19.09 30.58
N ASP A 663 -11.03 -18.07 31.26
CA ASP A 663 -12.43 -17.69 31.12
C ASP A 663 -12.80 -17.22 29.71
N LEU A 664 -11.91 -16.45 29.06
CA LEU A 664 -12.14 -15.96 27.69
C LEU A 664 -11.99 -17.09 26.68
N ARG A 665 -10.96 -17.93 26.84
CA ARG A 665 -10.76 -19.13 26.01
C ARG A 665 -12.02 -20.01 26.04
N ARG A 666 -12.58 -20.27 27.23
CA ARG A 666 -13.81 -21.04 27.43
C ARG A 666 -15.01 -20.44 26.71
N GLN A 667 -15.22 -19.14 26.85
CA GLN A 667 -16.33 -18.45 26.19
C GLN A 667 -16.23 -18.51 24.66
N ILE A 668 -15.04 -18.33 24.10
CA ILE A 668 -14.79 -18.41 22.66
C ILE A 668 -15.03 -19.84 22.17
N GLN A 669 -14.42 -20.83 22.82
CA GLN A 669 -14.62 -22.23 22.46
C GLN A 669 -16.11 -22.59 22.49
N ARG A 670 -16.80 -22.34 23.61
CA ARG A 670 -18.25 -22.57 23.75
C ARG A 670 -19.05 -21.91 22.61
N HIS A 671 -18.74 -20.66 22.24
CA HIS A 671 -19.43 -19.97 21.15
C HIS A 671 -19.25 -20.68 19.80
N LEU A 672 -18.06 -21.21 19.52
CA LEU A 672 -17.73 -21.88 18.26
C LEU A 672 -18.31 -23.29 18.16
N CYS A 673 -18.31 -24.07 19.26
CA CYS A 673 -18.64 -25.50 19.21
C CYS A 673 -20.03 -25.87 19.73
N LEU A 674 -20.65 -25.12 20.65
CA LEU A 674 -21.82 -25.59 21.40
C LEU A 674 -22.99 -25.99 20.48
N ALA A 675 -23.22 -25.22 19.42
CA ALA A 675 -24.27 -25.51 18.44
C ALA A 675 -24.03 -26.81 17.66
N LEU A 676 -22.76 -27.15 17.39
CA LEU A 676 -22.38 -28.39 16.71
C LEU A 676 -22.48 -29.58 17.66
N VAL A 677 -22.00 -29.45 18.89
CA VAL A 677 -22.06 -30.51 19.91
C VAL A 677 -23.52 -30.87 20.22
N ARG A 678 -24.41 -29.89 20.36
CA ARG A 678 -25.84 -30.12 20.64
C ARG A 678 -26.60 -30.82 19.50
N ARG A 679 -26.05 -30.91 18.30
CA ARG A 679 -26.68 -31.70 17.21
C ARG A 679 -26.57 -33.19 17.42
N VAL A 680 -25.59 -33.65 18.21
CA VAL A 680 -25.53 -35.05 18.63
C VAL A 680 -26.67 -35.29 19.61
N PRO A 681 -27.66 -36.15 19.27
CA PRO A 681 -28.86 -36.31 20.09
C PRO A 681 -28.58 -36.73 21.54
N PHE A 682 -27.46 -37.43 21.74
CA PHE A 682 -26.98 -37.82 23.06
C PHE A 682 -26.44 -36.63 23.87
N PHE A 683 -25.61 -35.76 23.28
CA PHE A 683 -25.09 -34.57 23.96
C PHE A 683 -26.18 -33.52 24.22
N ALA A 684 -27.21 -33.43 23.37
CA ALA A 684 -28.35 -32.53 23.59
C ALA A 684 -29.08 -32.76 24.92
N GLN A 685 -28.97 -33.95 25.51
CA GLN A 685 -29.59 -34.32 26.78
C GLN A 685 -28.69 -34.10 28.01
N MET A 686 -27.46 -33.64 27.81
CA MET A 686 -26.52 -33.32 28.88
C MET A 686 -26.78 -31.94 29.47
N ASP A 687 -26.35 -31.73 30.71
CA ASP A 687 -26.31 -30.41 31.33
C ASP A 687 -25.23 -29.53 30.68
N ASP A 688 -25.42 -28.22 30.75
CA ASP A 688 -24.50 -27.25 30.13
C ASP A 688 -23.07 -27.35 30.67
N GLN A 689 -22.88 -27.79 31.92
CA GLN A 689 -21.55 -28.02 32.52
C GLN A 689 -20.77 -29.11 31.78
N LEU A 690 -21.44 -30.20 31.39
CA LEU A 690 -20.85 -31.27 30.59
C LEU A 690 -20.53 -30.81 29.17
N LEU A 691 -21.46 -30.06 28.57
CA LEU A 691 -21.27 -29.51 27.23
C LEU A 691 -20.08 -28.54 27.18
N ASP A 692 -19.93 -27.70 28.20
CA ASP A 692 -18.78 -26.80 28.33
C ASP A 692 -17.46 -27.59 28.44
N ALA A 693 -17.42 -28.65 29.26
CA ALA A 693 -16.25 -29.50 29.41
C ALA A 693 -15.86 -30.26 28.12
N ILE A 694 -16.85 -30.64 27.30
CA ILE A 694 -16.61 -31.21 25.96
C ILE A 694 -16.07 -30.13 25.03
N CYS A 695 -16.70 -28.96 25.02
CA CYS A 695 -16.33 -27.83 24.17
C CYS A 695 -14.90 -27.34 24.42
N GLU A 696 -14.43 -27.35 25.66
CA GLU A 696 -13.05 -26.98 26.03
C GLU A 696 -11.99 -27.90 25.40
N ARG A 697 -12.36 -29.15 25.08
CA ARG A 697 -11.47 -30.21 24.58
C ARG A 697 -11.52 -30.42 23.07
N LEU A 698 -12.38 -29.68 22.37
CA LEU A 698 -12.43 -29.76 20.91
C LEU A 698 -11.21 -29.08 20.30
N VAL A 699 -10.61 -29.76 19.32
CA VAL A 699 -9.44 -29.29 18.58
C VAL A 699 -9.83 -29.07 17.12
N SER A 700 -9.25 -28.05 16.47
CA SER A 700 -9.48 -27.79 15.06
C SER A 700 -8.87 -28.91 14.19
N SER A 701 -9.60 -29.36 13.18
CA SER A 701 -9.21 -30.41 12.24
C SER A 701 -9.49 -29.98 10.80
N LEU A 702 -8.46 -30.08 9.95
CA LEU A 702 -8.51 -29.68 8.55
C LEU A 702 -8.17 -30.88 7.68
N ASN A 703 -9.04 -31.20 6.73
CA ASN A 703 -8.85 -32.32 5.81
C ASN A 703 -8.94 -31.83 4.36
N THR A 704 -7.96 -32.18 3.53
CA THR A 704 -8.03 -31.88 2.09
C THR A 704 -8.98 -32.83 1.38
N LYS A 705 -9.42 -32.47 0.18
CA LYS A 705 -10.19 -33.34 -0.71
C LYS A 705 -9.52 -34.72 -0.93
N ASP A 706 -10.35 -35.75 -1.07
CA ASP A 706 -10.00 -37.16 -1.31
C ASP A 706 -9.14 -37.80 -0.21
N THR A 707 -9.23 -37.29 1.02
CA THR A 707 -8.59 -37.90 2.19
C THR A 707 -9.53 -38.90 2.84
N TYR A 708 -9.01 -40.09 3.11
CA TYR A 708 -9.69 -41.07 3.95
C TYR A 708 -9.41 -40.71 5.40
N ILE A 709 -10.44 -40.29 6.12
CA ILE A 709 -10.37 -39.92 7.54
C ILE A 709 -10.31 -41.19 8.38
N VAL A 710 -11.20 -42.15 8.08
CA VAL A 710 -11.24 -43.48 8.71
C VAL A 710 -11.75 -44.48 7.68
N ARG A 711 -11.27 -45.72 7.70
CA ARG A 711 -11.82 -46.82 6.88
C ARG A 711 -12.64 -47.77 7.74
N GLU A 712 -13.57 -48.46 7.12
CA GLU A 712 -14.33 -49.53 7.78
C GLU A 712 -13.35 -50.57 8.36
N GLY A 713 -13.49 -50.87 9.66
CA GLY A 713 -12.60 -51.75 10.41
C GLY A 713 -11.45 -51.05 11.17
N ASP A 714 -11.06 -49.83 10.78
CA ASP A 714 -9.99 -49.09 11.46
C ASP A 714 -10.43 -48.63 12.87
N PRO A 715 -9.50 -48.51 13.85
CA PRO A 715 -9.83 -47.97 15.16
C PRO A 715 -10.25 -46.49 15.05
N VAL A 716 -11.38 -46.14 15.67
CA VAL A 716 -11.86 -44.76 15.73
C VAL A 716 -11.13 -44.02 16.85
N ASN A 717 -10.30 -43.03 16.49
CA ASN A 717 -9.49 -42.26 17.44
C ASN A 717 -10.14 -40.91 17.83
N GLU A 718 -10.99 -40.38 16.98
CA GLU A 718 -11.62 -39.08 17.17
C GLU A 718 -13.04 -39.04 16.59
N MET A 719 -13.90 -38.25 17.23
CA MET A 719 -15.23 -37.91 16.74
C MET A 719 -15.15 -36.53 16.08
N LEU A 720 -15.62 -36.41 14.84
CA LEU A 720 -15.55 -35.15 14.07
C LEU A 720 -16.91 -34.47 13.99
N PHE A 721 -16.91 -33.15 14.17
CA PHE A 721 -18.05 -32.26 14.00
C PHE A 721 -17.78 -31.35 12.80
N ILE A 722 -18.53 -31.53 11.72
CA ILE A 722 -18.25 -30.86 10.45
C ILE A 722 -18.72 -29.40 10.54
N ILE A 723 -17.81 -28.46 10.36
CA ILE A 723 -18.14 -27.02 10.30
C ILE A 723 -18.46 -26.66 8.85
N ARG A 724 -17.58 -27.06 7.92
CA ARG A 724 -17.67 -26.78 6.48
C ARG A 724 -17.11 -27.95 5.66
N GLY A 725 -17.63 -28.11 4.45
CA GLY A 725 -17.22 -29.18 3.54
C GLY A 725 -18.19 -30.36 3.53
N HIS A 726 -17.83 -31.37 2.73
CA HIS A 726 -18.63 -32.56 2.46
C HIS A 726 -17.79 -33.81 2.62
N LEU A 727 -18.29 -34.75 3.42
CA LEU A 727 -17.73 -36.08 3.57
C LEU A 727 -18.68 -37.10 2.95
N GLU A 728 -18.12 -38.20 2.43
CA GLU A 728 -18.83 -39.40 2.05
C GLU A 728 -18.59 -40.45 3.13
N SER A 729 -19.66 -41.01 3.68
CA SER A 729 -19.64 -42.13 4.62
C SER A 729 -20.23 -43.35 3.92
N SER A 730 -19.43 -44.39 3.71
CA SER A 730 -19.85 -45.62 3.02
C SER A 730 -19.58 -46.88 3.85
N THR A 731 -20.38 -47.92 3.66
CA THR A 731 -20.21 -49.22 4.36
C THR A 731 -20.50 -50.38 3.42
N THR A 732 -19.77 -51.46 3.63
CA THR A 732 -19.91 -52.75 2.94
C THR A 732 -20.53 -53.84 3.84
N ASP A 733 -21.04 -53.46 5.02
CA ASP A 733 -21.59 -54.38 6.03
C ASP A 733 -20.62 -55.52 6.35
N GLY A 734 -19.34 -55.19 6.59
CA GLY A 734 -18.30 -56.17 6.87
C GLY A 734 -17.89 -57.00 5.65
N GLY A 735 -17.97 -56.44 4.43
CA GLY A 735 -17.53 -57.10 3.20
C GLY A 735 -18.56 -58.04 2.57
N ARG A 736 -19.85 -57.88 2.87
CA ARG A 736 -20.93 -58.69 2.29
C ARG A 736 -21.03 -58.41 0.78
N SER A 737 -20.91 -59.46 -0.04
CA SER A 737 -20.96 -59.30 -1.50
C SER A 737 -22.30 -58.71 -1.96
N GLY A 738 -22.24 -57.63 -2.75
CA GLY A 738 -23.42 -56.93 -3.28
C GLY A 738 -24.06 -55.90 -2.36
N PHE A 739 -23.54 -55.65 -1.15
CA PHE A 739 -24.03 -54.60 -0.26
C PHE A 739 -23.08 -53.38 -0.26
N PHE A 740 -23.57 -52.23 -0.71
CA PHE A 740 -22.87 -50.95 -0.61
C PHE A 740 -23.88 -49.85 -0.30
N ASN A 741 -23.69 -49.16 0.83
CA ASN A 741 -24.51 -48.03 1.22
C ASN A 741 -23.62 -46.81 1.42
N SER A 742 -23.96 -45.68 0.81
CA SER A 742 -23.23 -44.42 0.95
C SER A 742 -24.16 -43.26 1.31
N ILE A 743 -23.68 -42.40 2.21
CA ILE A 743 -24.38 -41.21 2.71
C ILE A 743 -23.41 -40.04 2.68
N ALA A 744 -23.87 -38.88 2.22
CA ALA A 744 -23.10 -37.65 2.25
C ALA A 744 -23.34 -36.88 3.56
N LEU A 745 -22.28 -36.65 4.32
CA LEU A 745 -22.28 -35.80 5.52
C LEU A 745 -21.93 -34.36 5.14
N ARG A 746 -22.68 -33.41 5.69
CA ARG A 746 -22.62 -31.98 5.40
C ARG A 746 -22.29 -31.18 6.65
N SER A 747 -22.19 -29.87 6.49
CA SER A 747 -22.00 -28.93 7.59
C SER A 747 -23.05 -29.12 8.70
N GLY A 748 -22.55 -29.33 9.91
CA GLY A 748 -23.30 -29.61 11.12
C GLY A 748 -23.64 -31.09 11.35
N ASP A 749 -23.24 -32.00 10.45
CA ASP A 749 -23.25 -33.43 10.72
C ASP A 749 -21.96 -33.84 11.47
N PHE A 750 -21.92 -35.08 11.94
CA PHE A 750 -20.79 -35.64 12.69
C PHE A 750 -20.50 -37.09 12.28
N CYS A 751 -19.32 -37.59 12.64
CA CYS A 751 -18.95 -39.01 12.50
C CYS A 751 -18.02 -39.46 13.64
N GLY A 752 -17.86 -40.78 13.83
CA GLY A 752 -17.09 -41.36 14.93
C GLY A 752 -17.91 -41.56 16.22
N GLU A 753 -19.23 -41.70 16.07
CA GLU A 753 -20.18 -41.91 17.17
C GLU A 753 -19.99 -43.23 17.92
N GLU A 754 -19.25 -44.18 17.34
CA GLU A 754 -18.81 -45.41 18.00
C GLU A 754 -18.05 -45.12 19.31
N LEU A 755 -17.31 -44.00 19.38
CA LEU A 755 -16.59 -43.57 20.56
C LEU A 755 -17.50 -43.24 21.75
N LEU A 756 -18.74 -42.79 21.49
CA LEU A 756 -19.71 -42.53 22.57
C LEU A 756 -20.02 -43.81 23.32
N THR A 757 -20.27 -44.91 22.60
CA THR A 757 -20.55 -46.22 23.21
C THR A 757 -19.35 -46.70 24.02
N TRP A 758 -18.15 -46.58 23.46
CA TRP A 758 -16.92 -47.02 24.12
C TRP A 758 -16.60 -46.23 25.38
N ALA A 759 -16.63 -44.89 25.34
CA ALA A 759 -16.20 -44.05 26.46
C ALA A 759 -17.13 -44.13 27.68
N LEU A 760 -18.40 -44.49 27.47
CA LEU A 760 -19.43 -44.49 28.52
C LEU A 760 -19.65 -45.87 29.14
N MET A 761 -19.05 -46.93 28.60
CA MET A 761 -19.11 -48.27 29.20
C MET A 761 -18.18 -48.36 30.41
N PRO A 762 -18.67 -48.76 31.60
CA PRO A 762 -17.84 -48.90 32.80
C PRO A 762 -16.68 -49.89 32.64
N THR A 763 -16.84 -50.87 31.74
CA THR A 763 -15.86 -51.91 31.41
C THR A 763 -15.23 -51.69 30.04
N SER A 764 -15.08 -50.43 29.60
CA SER A 764 -14.42 -50.10 28.32
C SER A 764 -13.03 -50.76 28.29
N SER A 765 -12.78 -51.63 27.31
CA SER A 765 -11.45 -52.20 27.08
C SER A 765 -10.46 -51.08 26.71
N LEU A 766 -9.16 -51.33 26.87
CA LEU A 766 -8.10 -50.41 26.40
C LEU A 766 -8.16 -50.20 24.89
N ASN A 767 -8.76 -51.13 24.14
CA ASN A 767 -8.84 -51.08 22.69
C ASN A 767 -9.98 -50.17 22.23
N LEU A 768 -9.70 -49.33 21.23
CA LEU A 768 -10.68 -48.44 20.60
C LEU A 768 -11.69 -49.23 19.75
N PRO A 769 -12.92 -48.73 19.57
CA PRO A 769 -13.90 -49.37 18.73
C PRO A 769 -13.48 -49.30 17.25
N CYS A 770 -13.77 -50.36 16.50
CA CYS A 770 -13.61 -50.36 15.04
C CYS A 770 -14.70 -49.51 14.38
N SER A 771 -14.33 -48.77 13.34
CA SER A 771 -15.26 -47.98 12.53
C SER A 771 -16.20 -48.90 11.75
N THR A 772 -17.49 -48.60 11.78
CA THR A 772 -18.50 -49.31 10.99
C THR A 772 -18.56 -48.86 9.53
N ARG A 773 -17.90 -47.75 9.21
CA ARG A 773 -17.96 -47.09 7.90
C ARG A 773 -16.59 -46.54 7.47
N THR A 774 -16.42 -46.40 6.16
CA THR A 774 -15.35 -45.62 5.57
C THR A 774 -15.82 -44.17 5.41
N VAL A 775 -15.06 -43.21 5.92
CA VAL A 775 -15.33 -41.77 5.79
C VAL A 775 -14.24 -41.13 4.95
N ARG A 776 -14.64 -40.53 3.83
CA ARG A 776 -13.76 -39.90 2.84
C ARG A 776 -14.19 -38.47 2.56
N SER A 777 -13.26 -37.53 2.45
CA SER A 777 -13.59 -36.16 2.06
C SER A 777 -13.83 -36.01 0.57
N ILE A 778 -14.93 -35.35 0.21
CA ILE A 778 -15.28 -35.02 -1.18
C ILE A 778 -14.74 -33.62 -1.54
N THR A 779 -14.76 -32.72 -0.57
CA THR A 779 -14.24 -31.35 -0.64
C THR A 779 -13.24 -31.11 0.50
N GLU A 780 -12.61 -29.95 0.52
CA GLU A 780 -11.86 -29.52 1.69
C GLU A 780 -12.80 -29.32 2.88
N VAL A 781 -12.44 -29.93 4.01
CA VAL A 781 -13.29 -30.03 5.19
C VAL A 781 -12.61 -29.36 6.36
N GLU A 782 -13.39 -28.54 7.06
CA GLU A 782 -13.06 -27.89 8.31
C GLU A 782 -13.99 -28.47 9.38
N ALA A 783 -13.42 -29.02 10.44
CA ALA A 783 -14.16 -29.73 11.49
C ALA A 783 -13.53 -29.47 12.85
N PHE A 784 -14.30 -29.70 13.92
CA PHE A 784 -13.74 -29.93 15.25
C PHE A 784 -13.59 -31.42 15.50
N ALA A 785 -12.51 -31.83 16.15
CA ALA A 785 -12.25 -33.18 16.59
C ALA A 785 -12.34 -33.27 18.11
N LEU A 786 -13.08 -34.26 18.62
CA LEU A 786 -13.04 -34.70 20.01
C LEU A 786 -12.29 -36.03 20.06
N ARG A 787 -11.11 -36.03 20.69
CA ARG A 787 -10.28 -37.23 20.78
C ARG A 787 -10.88 -38.24 21.76
N ALA A 788 -10.62 -39.52 21.52
CA ALA A 788 -11.09 -40.60 22.37
C ALA A 788 -10.62 -40.45 23.84
N GLU A 789 -9.37 -40.04 24.05
CA GLU A 789 -8.79 -39.78 25.37
C GLU A 789 -9.54 -38.67 26.13
N ASP A 790 -9.88 -37.59 25.42
CA ASP A 790 -10.60 -36.44 25.96
C ASP A 790 -12.05 -36.78 26.29
N LEU A 791 -12.72 -37.51 25.41
CA LEU A 791 -14.07 -38.00 25.65
C LEU A 791 -14.11 -38.95 26.86
N LYS A 792 -13.12 -39.86 26.98
CA LYS A 792 -13.01 -40.78 28.12
C LYS A 792 -12.71 -40.04 29.42
N PHE A 793 -11.86 -39.01 29.36
CA PHE A 793 -11.60 -38.14 30.51
C PHE A 793 -12.89 -37.48 31.00
N VAL A 794 -13.65 -36.82 30.12
CA VAL A 794 -14.95 -36.22 30.47
C VAL A 794 -15.91 -37.29 31.00
N ALA A 795 -15.97 -38.45 30.36
CA ALA A 795 -16.81 -39.56 30.81
C ALA A 795 -16.50 -40.01 32.25
N SER A 796 -15.22 -40.06 32.61
CA SER A 796 -14.76 -40.50 33.94
C SER A 796 -14.96 -39.46 35.05
N GLN A 797 -14.76 -38.18 34.75
CA GLN A 797 -14.82 -37.09 35.72
C GLN A 797 -16.25 -36.81 36.17
N PHE A 798 -17.20 -36.93 35.24
CA PHE A 798 -18.59 -36.63 35.50
C PHE A 798 -19.38 -37.91 35.73
N ARG A 799 -19.32 -38.43 36.98
CA ARG A 799 -20.19 -39.51 37.50
C ARG A 799 -21.68 -39.33 37.17
N ARG A 800 -22.12 -38.10 36.84
CA ARG A 800 -23.49 -37.74 36.38
C ARG A 800 -23.87 -38.28 35.00
N LEU A 801 -22.93 -38.72 34.16
CA LEU A 801 -23.23 -39.42 32.91
C LEU A 801 -23.96 -40.76 33.14
N HIS A 802 -23.99 -41.24 34.39
CA HIS A 802 -24.80 -42.36 34.83
C HIS A 802 -26.24 -41.98 35.28
N SER A 803 -26.74 -40.78 35.01
CA SER A 803 -28.16 -40.45 35.19
C SER A 803 -29.03 -41.49 34.46
N LYS A 804 -30.12 -41.96 35.09
CA LYS A 804 -31.02 -42.96 34.47
C LYS A 804 -31.51 -42.51 33.09
N ARG A 805 -31.75 -41.20 32.90
CA ARG A 805 -32.17 -40.60 31.63
C ARG A 805 -31.05 -40.68 30.57
N LEU A 806 -29.82 -40.32 30.94
CA LEU A 806 -28.65 -40.46 30.06
C LEU A 806 -28.31 -41.93 29.76
N GLN A 807 -28.47 -42.84 30.73
CA GLN A 807 -28.31 -44.28 30.51
C GLN A 807 -29.38 -44.84 29.55
N GLN A 808 -30.62 -44.37 29.64
CA GLN A 808 -31.68 -44.73 28.71
C GLN A 808 -31.40 -44.18 27.31
N ALA A 809 -31.03 -42.90 27.20
CA ALA A 809 -30.63 -42.28 25.94
C ALA A 809 -29.43 -43.00 25.32
N PHE A 810 -28.44 -43.33 26.14
CA PHE A 810 -27.28 -44.12 25.75
C PHE A 810 -27.67 -45.49 25.19
N ARG A 811 -28.51 -46.25 25.91
CA ARG A 811 -29.00 -47.56 25.45
C ARG A 811 -29.82 -47.45 24.16
N TYR A 812 -30.54 -46.35 24.00
CA TYR A 812 -31.33 -46.08 22.81
C TYR A 812 -30.46 -45.75 21.59
N TYR A 813 -29.44 -44.91 21.75
CA TYR A 813 -28.56 -44.48 20.66
C TYR A 813 -27.39 -45.45 20.39
N SER A 814 -27.02 -46.31 21.34
CA SER A 814 -25.94 -47.27 21.18
C SER A 814 -26.30 -48.38 20.19
N GLN A 815 -25.55 -48.45 19.10
CA GLN A 815 -25.72 -49.48 18.08
C GLN A 815 -25.53 -50.90 18.66
N GLN A 816 -24.57 -51.09 19.56
CA GLN A 816 -24.35 -52.37 20.23
C GLN A 816 -25.58 -52.82 21.03
N TRP A 817 -26.22 -51.92 21.76
CA TRP A 817 -27.45 -52.24 22.51
C TRP A 817 -28.64 -52.51 21.58
N ARG A 818 -28.76 -51.78 20.47
CA ARG A 818 -29.79 -52.03 19.45
C ARG A 818 -29.60 -53.39 18.77
N THR A 819 -28.36 -53.75 18.42
CA THR A 819 -28.04 -55.06 17.82
C THR A 819 -28.25 -56.18 18.83
N TRP A 820 -27.82 -56.00 20.09
CA TRP A 820 -28.08 -56.96 21.16
C TRP A 820 -29.58 -57.16 21.39
N ALA A 821 -30.37 -56.07 21.46
CA ALA A 821 -31.81 -56.14 21.60
C ALA A 821 -32.47 -56.82 20.40
N ALA A 822 -32.04 -56.52 19.17
CA ALA A 822 -32.54 -57.15 17.96
C ALA A 822 -32.23 -58.66 17.95
N CYS A 823 -31.00 -59.07 18.26
CA CYS A 823 -30.62 -60.47 18.39
C CYS A 823 -31.43 -61.18 19.48
N TYR A 824 -31.62 -60.53 20.63
CA TYR A 824 -32.41 -61.09 21.73
C TYR A 824 -33.88 -61.30 21.34
N VAL A 825 -34.49 -60.29 20.68
CA VAL A 825 -35.85 -60.39 20.14
C VAL A 825 -35.94 -61.45 19.05
N GLN A 826 -34.95 -61.56 18.16
CA GLN A 826 -34.89 -62.59 17.13
C GLN A 826 -34.81 -63.99 17.74
N VAL A 827 -34.00 -64.19 18.79
CA VAL A 827 -33.89 -65.48 19.51
C VAL A 827 -35.20 -65.80 20.23
N ALA A 828 -35.81 -64.83 20.91
CA ALA A 828 -37.09 -65.01 21.59
C ALA A 828 -38.22 -65.33 20.60
N TRP A 829 -38.25 -64.65 19.44
CA TRP A 829 -39.19 -64.91 18.35
C TRP A 829 -39.01 -66.31 17.78
N ARG A 830 -37.77 -66.72 17.47
CA ARG A 830 -37.45 -68.07 16.98
C ARG A 830 -37.86 -69.17 17.98
N ARG A 831 -37.68 -68.94 19.28
CA ARG A 831 -38.16 -69.87 20.33
C ARG A 831 -39.69 -69.95 20.36
N LYS A 832 -40.39 -68.82 20.21
CA LYS A 832 -41.86 -68.80 20.19
C LYS A 832 -42.42 -69.48 18.93
N THR A 833 -41.86 -69.23 17.75
CA THR A 833 -42.29 -69.91 16.52
C THR A 833 -41.97 -71.40 16.54
N ALA A 834 -40.83 -71.82 17.12
CA ALA A 834 -40.54 -73.24 17.35
C ALA A 834 -41.59 -73.91 18.27
N ASN A 835 -42.02 -73.24 19.34
CA ASN A 835 -43.07 -73.73 20.24
C ASN A 835 -44.46 -73.78 19.60
N ILE A 836 -44.76 -72.87 18.66
CA ILE A 836 -46.02 -72.89 17.90
C ILE A 836 -46.01 -74.03 16.88
N SER A 837 -44.87 -74.29 16.22
CA SER A 837 -44.68 -75.42 15.31
C SER A 837 -44.84 -76.77 16.03
N HIS A 838 -44.33 -76.88 17.28
CA HIS A 838 -44.50 -78.08 18.11
C HIS A 838 -45.92 -78.32 18.63
N LYS A 839 -46.81 -77.30 18.62
CA LYS A 839 -48.21 -77.42 19.06
C LYS A 839 -49.21 -77.63 17.89
N GLY A 840 -48.73 -77.98 16.71
CA GLY A 840 -49.56 -78.30 15.53
C GLY A 840 -50.30 -79.64 15.58
N VAL A 841 -50.25 -80.38 16.69
CA VAL A 841 -51.05 -81.60 16.90
C VAL A 841 -51.83 -81.45 18.22
N THR A 842 -53.15 -81.59 18.11
CA THR A 842 -54.20 -81.60 19.15
C THR A 842 -54.72 -80.27 19.72
N SER A 843 -56.03 -80.27 19.87
CA SER A 843 -57.01 -79.18 19.91
C SER A 843 -57.18 -78.47 21.27
N THR A 844 -57.72 -77.24 21.18
CA THR A 844 -58.51 -76.49 22.19
C THR A 844 -57.96 -76.32 23.60
N LEU A 845 -57.61 -75.08 23.99
CA LEU A 845 -57.85 -74.52 25.33
C LEU A 845 -57.73 -72.97 25.34
N LYS A 846 -58.63 -72.35 26.10
CA LYS A 846 -58.86 -70.90 26.31
C LYS A 846 -57.65 -70.16 26.92
N PRO A 847 -57.61 -68.81 26.80
CA PRO A 847 -56.48 -68.00 27.25
C PRO A 847 -56.65 -67.59 28.72
N ASP A 848 -55.70 -67.97 29.58
CA ASP A 848 -55.56 -67.32 30.88
C ASP A 848 -54.09 -67.25 31.34
N ALA A 849 -53.77 -66.09 31.91
CA ALA A 849 -52.64 -65.76 32.80
C ALA A 849 -51.20 -65.90 32.27
N MET A 850 -50.68 -64.79 31.75
CA MET A 850 -49.24 -64.48 31.77
C MET A 850 -48.91 -63.78 33.11
N PRO A 851 -47.91 -64.20 33.90
CA PRO A 851 -47.47 -63.42 35.04
C PRO A 851 -46.73 -62.18 34.52
N LYS A 852 -47.38 -61.01 34.70
CA LYS A 852 -46.72 -59.70 34.72
C LYS A 852 -45.69 -59.70 35.85
N LYS A 853 -44.41 -59.56 35.52
CA LYS A 853 -43.44 -58.74 36.28
C LYS A 853 -42.13 -58.64 35.49
N LEU A 854 -42.02 -57.58 34.70
CA LEU A 854 -40.88 -56.67 34.81
C LEU A 854 -41.25 -55.33 34.15
N PHE A 855 -41.07 -54.26 34.92
CA PHE A 855 -41.24 -52.84 34.57
C PHE A 855 -42.67 -52.30 34.44
N LYS A 856 -43.16 -51.74 35.56
CA LYS A 856 -44.07 -50.59 35.57
C LYS A 856 -43.32 -49.37 34.99
N PRO A 857 -43.88 -48.62 34.03
CA PRO A 857 -43.56 -47.22 33.84
C PRO A 857 -44.42 -46.42 34.82
N GLU A 858 -43.80 -45.83 35.85
CA GLU A 858 -44.42 -44.75 36.60
C GLU A 858 -44.07 -43.43 35.89
N ASP A 859 -45.11 -42.94 35.22
CA ASP A 859 -45.51 -41.55 34.96
C ASP A 859 -45.63 -41.10 33.49
N PRO A 860 -46.83 -40.59 33.09
CA PRO A 860 -47.10 -40.02 31.79
C PRO A 860 -46.90 -38.50 31.84
N ASP A 861 -45.91 -38.00 31.12
CA ASP A 861 -46.00 -36.66 30.53
C ASP A 861 -44.82 -36.48 29.57
N PHE A 862 -45.07 -36.77 28.29
CA PHE A 862 -44.47 -36.08 27.15
C PHE A 862 -45.17 -36.59 25.89
N SER A 863 -46.43 -36.18 25.73
CA SER A 863 -47.12 -36.20 24.44
C SER A 863 -47.75 -34.83 24.21
N ALA A 864 -46.94 -33.89 23.74
CA ALA A 864 -47.38 -32.74 22.96
C ALA A 864 -46.18 -32.19 22.18
N ASP A 865 -46.41 -31.96 20.89
CA ASP A 865 -45.59 -31.25 19.89
C ASP A 865 -44.47 -32.04 19.19
N LEU A 866 -44.88 -32.75 18.14
CA LEU A 866 -44.19 -32.82 16.85
C LEU A 866 -45.22 -32.77 15.71
#